data_AF-A0A4Y9XQN1-F1
#
_entry.id   AF-A0A4Y9XQN1-F1
#
_cell.length_a   1.000
_cell.length_b   1.000
_cell.length_c   1.000
_cell.angle_alpha   90.00
_cell.angle_beta   90.00
_cell.angle_gamma   90.00
#
_symmetry.space_group_name_H-M   'P 1'
#
loop_
_entity.id
_entity.type
_entity.pdbx_description
1 polymer ?
#
loop_
_entity_poly.entity_id
_entity_poly.type
_entity_poly.pdbx_seq_one_letter_code
_entity_poly.pdbx_strand_id
1 'polypeptide(L)'
;MADEKRVQAGQSSRTSGETLAVGDAALLTSVPKAEDSFTPITKDLGFIPIPKRLRYDPGRPVHFGLLLNATFGIASTFIVANLYYCQPLLIEYSKSFGVTYDEVSNIPTLIQAGYATGIVFISTLGDLVRRRGLLLLLVFISASLTIGLAVTNSLAAFEAICFIIGMVSVVPQILMPLAADLAPPERRASALSIVLAGLLLGVLIARVLAGIIAQFASWRVVYYMAIGVQYAVWGLLYLMLPDYPAKNAGATYFGILYSMAKFSVTEPQLIQAALINLASSACFSNFWVTLTFLLGGPPYYYSTLVIGLFGLVGMRGRDPLAARLPVNRRGRDGINIAAVVFVCIGLDVFRQMVQVSLTSSVFGLDASARSRLNAVLLLSLFMGQVMAALSLAWTGFMLFMMLLRGPHVKRYTWFGYEGGIEARKSKLAERERQREADAEAAVAANELGSADVEETSDSKETRGATAKSEKQAIVDEERGAAPVDSLPRGASSGMSSETQNPLEGVQAFVFDVFGTVVNWRKGMYDQLEAKLGAVAPDQDWDVFAEQWRKGYYKKTASVASGGSGPLNVDQLHREILDDMLATDRWSHLAPHLDDIARHELVLFWHRLPGWPDTSAGLHGIKKHAIIGTLSNGSVRWSFQR
;
A
#
# COMPACT_ATOMS: atom_id res chain seq x y z
N MET A 1 20.67 7.58 -47.80
CA MET A 1 21.17 7.14 -49.11
C MET A 1 22.41 7.99 -49.39
N ALA A 2 23.52 7.34 -49.77
CA ALA A 2 24.93 7.69 -49.52
C ALA A 2 25.39 7.31 -48.09
N ASP A 3 26.46 6.55 -47.85
CA ASP A 3 27.41 5.88 -48.75
C ASP A 3 28.11 4.70 -48.03
N GLU A 4 28.62 3.76 -48.82
CA GLU A 4 29.19 2.43 -48.55
C GLU A 4 30.41 2.39 -47.59
N LYS A 5 30.61 1.42 -46.68
CA LYS A 5 30.98 -0.02 -46.83
C LYS A 5 32.17 -0.34 -47.75
N ARG A 6 33.36 -0.56 -47.15
CA ARG A 6 34.38 -1.59 -47.46
C ARG A 6 35.40 -1.54 -46.31
N VAL A 7 35.97 -2.64 -45.82
CA VAL A 7 37.05 -3.40 -46.45
C VAL A 7 37.11 -4.82 -45.86
N GLN A 8 37.36 -5.80 -46.75
CA GLN A 8 37.69 -7.20 -46.52
C GLN A 8 39.20 -7.44 -46.73
N ALA A 9 39.67 -8.61 -46.27
CA ALA A 9 40.93 -9.32 -46.57
C ALA A 9 42.13 -9.05 -45.63
N GLY A 10 42.93 -10.03 -45.19
CA GLY A 10 42.93 -11.47 -45.41
C GLY A 10 44.14 -12.16 -44.72
N GLN A 11 44.00 -13.48 -44.49
CA GLN A 11 45.00 -14.58 -44.51
C GLN A 11 46.22 -14.66 -43.56
N SER A 12 46.15 -15.64 -42.62
CA SER A 12 47.01 -16.84 -42.41
C SER A 12 48.53 -16.83 -42.74
N SER A 13 49.39 -17.15 -41.74
CA SER A 13 50.20 -18.41 -41.72
C SER A 13 51.17 -18.57 -40.51
N ARG A 14 51.12 -19.78 -39.92
CA ARG A 14 52.15 -20.71 -39.38
C ARG A 14 53.39 -20.28 -38.52
N THR A 15 53.46 -20.96 -37.37
CA THR A 15 54.56 -21.76 -36.75
C THR A 15 55.78 -21.11 -36.09
N SER A 16 55.98 -21.47 -34.81
CA SER A 16 57.16 -22.13 -34.21
C SER A 16 57.57 -21.48 -32.88
N GLY A 17 57.79 -22.33 -31.87
CA GLY A 17 58.07 -21.93 -30.50
C GLY A 17 59.51 -21.50 -30.25
N GLU A 18 59.67 -20.63 -29.27
CA GLU A 18 60.88 -20.48 -28.47
C GLU A 18 60.44 -20.13 -27.04
N THR A 19 61.09 -20.77 -26.08
CA THR A 19 60.84 -20.66 -24.63
C THR A 19 61.89 -19.73 -24.03
N LEU A 20 61.60 -19.16 -22.85
CA LEU A 20 62.42 -18.30 -21.96
C LEU A 20 62.05 -16.80 -22.13
N ALA A 21 61.83 -15.99 -21.09
CA ALA A 21 62.22 -16.08 -19.69
C ALA A 21 61.25 -15.27 -18.79
N VAL A 22 61.32 -15.58 -17.51
CA VAL A 22 60.71 -14.90 -16.37
C VAL A 22 61.00 -13.39 -16.41
N GLY A 23 59.95 -12.58 -16.42
CA GLY A 23 60.07 -11.14 -16.22
C GLY A 23 58.94 -10.34 -16.84
N ASP A 24 57.70 -10.47 -16.33
CA ASP A 24 56.69 -9.41 -16.42
C ASP A 24 55.46 -9.76 -15.56
N ALA A 25 55.62 -9.62 -14.24
CA ALA A 25 54.51 -9.59 -13.28
C ALA A 25 54.15 -8.15 -12.88
N ALA A 26 54.45 -7.15 -13.73
CA ALA A 26 54.35 -5.73 -13.40
C ALA A 26 53.49 -4.90 -14.37
N LEU A 27 52.71 -5.51 -15.28
CA LEU A 27 51.98 -4.76 -16.32
C LEU A 27 50.47 -5.06 -16.43
N LEU A 28 49.83 -5.50 -15.34
CA LEU A 28 48.35 -5.57 -15.26
C LEU A 28 47.78 -4.85 -14.02
N THR A 29 48.43 -3.78 -13.56
CA THR A 29 47.87 -2.86 -12.55
C THR A 29 47.95 -1.41 -12.99
N SER A 30 47.21 -1.07 -14.04
CA SER A 30 46.77 0.31 -14.24
C SER A 30 45.46 0.34 -15.02
N VAL A 31 44.40 -0.20 -14.42
CA VAL A 31 43.07 0.35 -14.67
C VAL A 31 43.15 1.80 -14.18
N PRO A 32 42.88 2.82 -15.03
CA PRO A 32 42.81 4.18 -14.54
C PRO A 32 41.67 4.20 -13.52
N LYS A 33 42.05 4.33 -12.25
CA LYS A 33 41.14 4.62 -11.15
C LYS A 33 40.56 5.99 -11.51
N ALA A 34 39.32 6.01 -12.00
CA ALA A 34 38.55 7.24 -12.08
C ALA A 34 38.31 7.67 -10.63
N GLU A 35 39.30 8.36 -10.05
CA GLU A 35 39.08 9.29 -8.95
C GLU A 35 38.29 10.47 -9.54
N ASP A 36 37.01 10.25 -9.80
CA ASP A 36 36.05 11.34 -9.68
C ASP A 36 36.12 11.75 -8.21
N SER A 37 36.91 12.77 -7.92
CA SER A 37 37.04 13.38 -6.61
C SER A 37 35.65 13.86 -6.18
N PHE A 38 34.90 13.00 -5.49
CA PHE A 38 33.62 13.36 -4.89
C PHE A 38 33.90 14.51 -3.93
N THR A 39 33.56 15.73 -4.34
CA THR A 39 33.72 16.93 -3.51
C THR A 39 32.49 17.01 -2.61
N PRO A 40 32.62 16.75 -1.30
CA PRO A 40 31.47 16.80 -0.41
C PRO A 40 30.97 18.23 -0.36
N ILE A 41 29.74 18.45 -0.82
CA ILE A 41 29.10 19.76 -0.69
C ILE A 41 28.94 20.05 0.80
N THR A 42 29.47 21.20 1.22
CA THR A 42 29.55 21.56 2.63
C THR A 42 28.46 22.54 3.07
N LYS A 43 27.66 23.07 2.13
CA LYS A 43 26.66 24.10 2.38
C LYS A 43 25.32 23.83 1.68
N ASP A 44 24.23 23.93 2.42
CA ASP A 44 22.86 24.03 1.91
C ASP A 44 22.64 25.46 1.37
N LEU A 45 21.97 25.59 0.22
CA LEU A 45 21.64 26.87 -0.43
C LEU A 45 22.85 27.81 -0.70
N GLY A 46 24.08 27.28 -0.64
CA GLY A 46 25.33 28.03 -0.86
C GLY A 46 25.90 28.72 0.37
N PHE A 47 25.14 28.88 1.47
CA PHE A 47 25.57 29.63 2.66
C PHE A 47 25.35 28.91 4.00
N ILE A 48 24.39 28.00 4.13
CA ILE A 48 24.08 27.33 5.40
C ILE A 48 25.00 26.10 5.56
N PRO A 49 25.83 25.99 6.60
CA PRO A 49 26.76 24.87 6.75
C PRO A 49 26.04 23.55 7.02
N ILE A 50 26.33 22.50 6.23
CA ILE A 50 25.77 21.16 6.49
C ILE A 50 26.54 20.53 7.66
N PRO A 51 25.85 20.08 8.74
CA PRO A 51 26.49 19.36 9.84
C PRO A 51 27.31 18.17 9.32
N LYS A 52 28.55 18.00 9.82
CA LYS A 52 29.49 16.98 9.31
C LYS A 52 28.89 15.55 9.33
N ARG A 53 27.99 15.26 10.27
CA ARG A 53 27.31 13.96 10.44
C ARG A 53 26.25 13.67 9.37
N LEU A 54 25.75 14.68 8.67
CA LEU A 54 24.65 14.59 7.70
C LEU A 54 25.12 14.71 6.25
N ARG A 55 26.41 14.98 6.03
CA ARG A 55 26.96 15.10 4.68
C ARG A 55 26.93 13.74 3.99
N TYR A 56 26.55 13.73 2.72
CA TYR A 56 26.54 12.52 1.93
C TYR A 56 27.96 11.97 1.79
N ASP A 57 28.12 10.69 2.14
CA ASP A 57 29.37 9.93 1.97
C ASP A 57 29.03 8.59 1.30
N PRO A 58 29.52 8.34 0.06
CA PRO A 58 29.31 7.08 -0.65
C PRO A 58 29.76 5.83 0.14
N GLY A 59 30.74 5.98 1.05
CA GLY A 59 31.28 4.88 1.86
C GLY A 59 30.54 4.64 3.18
N ARG A 60 29.59 5.49 3.57
CA ARG A 60 28.80 5.38 4.81
C ARG A 60 27.32 5.67 4.56
N PRO A 61 26.53 4.70 4.09
CA PRO A 61 25.10 4.90 3.89
C PRO A 61 24.42 5.26 5.21
N VAL A 62 23.53 6.25 5.17
CA VAL A 62 22.85 6.79 6.34
C VAL A 62 22.00 5.69 6.98
N HIS A 63 22.19 5.46 8.28
CA HIS A 63 21.40 4.47 9.02
C HIS A 63 19.97 5.01 9.21
N PHE A 64 19.01 4.46 8.45
CA PHE A 64 17.60 4.82 8.59
C PHE A 64 17.00 4.21 9.86
N GLY A 65 17.09 4.97 10.95
CA GLY A 65 16.54 4.59 12.25
C GLY A 65 15.10 5.07 12.47
N LEU A 66 14.46 4.55 13.52
CA LEU A 66 13.14 4.97 13.98
C LEU A 66 13.08 6.48 14.27
N LEU A 67 14.16 7.06 14.79
CA LEU A 67 14.25 8.49 15.12
C LEU A 67 14.11 9.39 13.87
N LEU A 68 14.78 9.04 12.78
CA LEU A 68 14.70 9.80 11.53
C LEU A 68 13.29 9.71 10.93
N ASN A 69 12.71 8.51 10.96
CA ASN A 69 11.36 8.30 10.46
C ASN A 69 10.30 9.01 11.31
N ALA A 70 10.44 8.99 12.64
CA ALA A 70 9.60 9.75 13.56
C ALA A 70 9.72 11.26 13.31
N THR A 71 10.93 11.75 13.01
CA THR A 71 11.16 13.15 12.63
C THR A 71 10.37 13.53 11.37
N PHE A 72 10.34 12.66 10.36
CA PHE A 72 9.52 12.88 9.15
C PHE A 72 8.02 12.87 9.45
N GLY A 73 7.56 11.99 10.35
CA GLY A 73 6.19 11.99 10.84
C GLY A 73 5.83 13.29 11.55
N ILE A 74 6.63 13.73 12.53
CA ILE A 74 6.42 14.96 13.31
C ILE A 74 6.44 16.19 12.40
N ALA A 75 7.41 16.29 11.49
CA ALA A 75 7.47 17.38 10.52
C ALA A 75 6.22 17.42 9.65
N SER A 76 5.78 16.25 9.16
CA SER A 76 4.55 16.15 8.36
C SER A 76 3.31 16.56 9.15
N THR A 77 3.21 16.19 10.43
CA THR A 77 2.11 16.59 11.32
C THR A 77 1.96 18.10 11.40
N PHE A 78 3.00 18.81 11.80
CA PHE A 78 2.88 20.24 12.10
C PHE A 78 2.87 21.12 10.85
N ILE A 79 3.53 20.71 9.76
CA ILE A 79 3.47 21.46 8.50
C ILE A 79 2.08 21.34 7.89
N VAL A 80 1.49 20.14 7.89
CA VAL A 80 0.12 19.94 7.38
C VAL A 80 -0.90 20.63 8.27
N ALA A 81 -0.71 20.60 9.59
CA ALA A 81 -1.64 21.24 10.52
C ALA A 81 -1.91 22.72 10.18
N ASN A 82 -0.89 23.43 9.66
CA ASN A 82 -1.02 24.82 9.26
C ASN A 82 -2.10 25.07 8.20
N LEU A 83 -2.34 24.10 7.31
CA LEU A 83 -3.35 24.18 6.25
C LEU A 83 -4.78 24.06 6.79
N TYR A 84 -4.94 23.48 7.98
CA TYR A 84 -6.23 23.10 8.54
C TYR A 84 -6.65 23.95 9.75
N TYR A 85 -5.75 24.77 10.31
CA TYR A 85 -6.08 25.69 11.41
C TYR A 85 -7.22 26.66 11.03
N CYS A 86 -7.33 27.05 9.77
CA CYS A 86 -8.36 27.98 9.32
C CYS A 86 -9.79 27.42 9.42
N GLN A 87 -9.97 26.10 9.36
CA GLN A 87 -11.29 25.48 9.28
C GLN A 87 -12.20 25.77 10.48
N PRO A 88 -11.78 25.51 11.75
CA PRO A 88 -12.61 25.87 12.89
C PRO A 88 -12.70 27.38 13.11
N LEU A 89 -11.77 28.17 12.56
CA LEU A 89 -11.66 29.61 12.83
C LEU A 89 -12.51 30.50 11.90
N LEU A 90 -13.22 29.92 10.91
CA LEU A 90 -13.98 30.68 9.90
C LEU A 90 -14.99 31.66 10.53
N ILE A 91 -15.67 31.25 11.59
CA ILE A 91 -16.64 32.13 12.29
C ILE A 91 -15.94 33.33 12.94
N GLU A 92 -14.77 33.10 13.54
CA GLU A 92 -13.98 34.17 14.17
C GLU A 92 -13.35 35.10 13.14
N TYR A 93 -12.98 34.61 11.95
CA TYR A 93 -12.55 35.47 10.85
C TYR A 93 -13.67 36.38 10.36
N SER A 94 -14.88 35.85 10.17
CA SER A 94 -16.03 36.65 9.74
C SER A 94 -16.29 37.81 10.70
N LYS A 95 -16.27 37.54 12.02
CA LYS A 95 -16.39 38.58 13.05
C LYS A 95 -15.22 39.57 13.05
N SER A 96 -13.99 39.07 12.92
CA SER A 96 -12.77 39.88 13.04
C SER A 96 -12.51 40.77 11.82
N PHE A 97 -12.88 40.33 10.63
CA PHE A 97 -12.74 41.09 9.39
C PHE A 97 -14.03 41.85 9.00
N GLY A 98 -15.16 41.57 9.67
CA GLY A 98 -16.44 42.24 9.41
C GLY A 98 -17.08 41.85 8.07
N VAL A 99 -16.85 40.62 7.63
CA VAL A 99 -17.23 40.10 6.29
C VAL A 99 -18.22 38.94 6.41
N THR A 100 -18.88 38.61 5.30
CA THR A 100 -19.86 37.52 5.24
C THR A 100 -19.22 36.13 5.40
N TYR A 101 -20.01 35.12 5.77
CA TYR A 101 -19.53 33.74 5.84
C TYR A 101 -19.07 33.20 4.48
N ASP A 102 -19.69 33.67 3.40
CA ASP A 102 -19.35 33.27 2.03
C ASP A 102 -17.95 33.74 1.66
N GLU A 103 -17.59 34.99 1.97
CA GLU A 103 -16.24 35.52 1.71
C GLU A 103 -15.16 34.74 2.47
N VAL A 104 -15.39 34.44 3.75
CA VAL A 104 -14.42 33.68 4.56
C VAL A 104 -14.31 32.22 4.11
N SER A 105 -15.36 31.66 3.50
CA SER A 105 -15.34 30.30 2.96
C SER A 105 -14.35 30.12 1.80
N ASN A 106 -13.89 31.21 1.18
CA ASN A 106 -12.85 31.17 0.15
C ASN A 106 -11.46 30.84 0.72
N ILE A 107 -11.18 31.14 1.98
CA ILE A 107 -9.88 30.91 2.62
C ILE A 107 -9.44 29.43 2.50
N PRO A 108 -10.19 28.43 2.99
CA PRO A 108 -9.80 27.03 2.85
C PRO A 108 -9.66 26.62 1.39
N THR A 109 -10.53 27.10 0.50
CA THR A 109 -10.48 26.84 -0.95
C THR A 109 -9.17 27.32 -1.56
N LEU A 110 -8.73 28.54 -1.22
CA LEU A 110 -7.46 29.12 -1.70
C LEU A 110 -6.24 28.38 -1.15
N ILE A 111 -6.25 27.97 0.11
CA ILE A 111 -5.18 27.13 0.69
C ILE A 111 -5.03 25.83 -0.10
N GLN A 112 -6.15 25.16 -0.40
CA GLN A 112 -6.12 23.89 -1.15
C GLN A 112 -5.73 24.09 -2.62
N ALA A 113 -6.14 25.20 -3.25
CA ALA A 113 -5.71 25.57 -4.60
C ALA A 113 -4.20 25.83 -4.64
N GLY A 114 -3.66 26.52 -3.63
CA GLY A 114 -2.23 26.70 -3.43
C GLY A 114 -1.53 25.34 -3.28
N TYR A 115 -2.04 24.46 -2.44
CA TYR A 115 -1.45 23.13 -2.23
C TYR A 115 -1.43 22.26 -3.50
N ALA A 116 -2.52 22.26 -4.27
CA ALA A 116 -2.59 21.59 -5.58
C ALA A 116 -1.53 22.14 -6.54
N THR A 117 -1.37 23.46 -6.59
CA THR A 117 -0.34 24.15 -7.38
C THR A 117 1.06 23.72 -6.92
N GLY A 118 1.31 23.69 -5.60
CA GLY A 118 2.56 23.22 -5.02
C GLY A 118 2.88 21.76 -5.39
N ILE A 119 1.89 20.87 -5.46
CA ILE A 119 2.12 19.48 -5.87
C ILE A 119 2.66 19.45 -7.30
N VAL A 120 2.05 20.18 -8.24
CA VAL A 120 2.48 20.15 -9.64
C VAL A 120 3.88 20.73 -9.82
N PHE A 121 4.13 21.91 -9.25
CA PHE A 121 5.34 22.67 -9.54
C PHE A 121 6.51 22.39 -8.58
N ILE A 122 6.24 22.18 -7.30
CA ILE A 122 7.28 22.06 -6.25
C ILE A 122 7.57 20.60 -5.93
N SER A 123 6.56 19.73 -5.84
CA SER A 123 6.83 18.33 -5.48
C SER A 123 7.65 17.60 -6.56
N THR A 124 7.42 17.92 -7.84
CA THR A 124 8.19 17.43 -8.98
C THR A 124 9.64 17.92 -8.97
N LEU A 125 9.87 19.15 -8.49
CA LEU A 125 11.21 19.70 -8.30
C LEU A 125 12.00 18.89 -7.25
N GLY A 126 11.33 18.32 -6.25
CA GLY A 126 11.95 17.48 -5.22
C GLY A 126 12.65 16.22 -5.72
N ASP A 127 12.42 15.80 -6.97
CA ASP A 127 13.15 14.70 -7.61
C ASP A 127 14.38 15.16 -8.41
N LEU A 128 14.47 16.45 -8.73
CA LEU A 128 15.51 17.06 -9.55
C LEU A 128 16.57 17.78 -8.72
N VAL A 129 16.14 18.44 -7.64
CA VAL A 129 17.04 19.17 -6.74
C VAL A 129 17.33 18.36 -5.48
N ARG A 130 18.37 18.78 -4.76
CA ARG A 130 18.69 18.22 -3.44
C ARG A 130 17.52 18.45 -2.48
N ARG A 131 16.88 17.36 -2.06
CA ARG A 131 15.68 17.37 -1.21
C ARG A 131 15.91 18.12 0.10
N ARG A 132 17.11 18.02 0.69
CA ARG A 132 17.45 18.72 1.94
C ARG A 132 17.31 20.24 1.83
N GLY A 133 17.94 20.85 0.84
CA GLY A 133 17.86 22.30 0.62
C GLY A 133 16.44 22.77 0.31
N LEU A 134 15.71 22.02 -0.52
CA LEU A 134 14.32 22.32 -0.86
C LEU A 134 13.39 22.26 0.37
N LEU A 135 13.47 21.20 1.17
CA LEU A 135 12.65 21.02 2.37
C LEU A 135 12.88 22.15 3.39
N LEU A 136 14.14 22.52 3.64
CA LEU A 136 14.47 23.62 4.56
C LEU A 136 13.96 24.97 4.06
N LEU A 137 14.09 25.24 2.75
CA LEU A 137 13.59 26.47 2.14
C LEU A 137 12.06 26.57 2.25
N LEU A 138 11.34 25.49 1.92
CA LEU A 138 9.88 25.46 1.96
C LEU A 138 9.33 25.68 3.36
N VAL A 139 9.90 25.01 4.38
CA VAL A 139 9.46 25.19 5.77
C VAL A 139 9.77 26.60 6.27
N PHE A 140 10.93 27.15 5.91
CA PHE A 140 11.30 28.52 6.26
C PHE A 140 10.35 29.56 5.66
N ILE A 141 10.04 29.44 4.36
CA ILE A 141 9.08 30.32 3.69
C ILE A 141 7.70 30.18 4.31
N SER A 142 7.23 28.95 4.56
CA SER A 142 5.94 28.69 5.21
C SER A 142 5.86 29.36 6.59
N ALA A 143 6.88 29.15 7.44
CA ALA A 143 6.94 29.76 8.77
C ALA A 143 6.96 31.30 8.72
N SER A 144 7.70 31.87 7.77
CA SER A 144 7.78 33.32 7.57
C SER A 144 6.46 33.92 7.11
N LEU A 145 5.75 33.26 6.19
CA LEU A 145 4.45 33.69 5.70
C LEU A 145 3.37 33.60 6.80
N THR A 146 3.46 32.61 7.69
CA THR A 146 2.54 32.49 8.84
C THR A 146 2.61 33.72 9.76
N ILE A 147 3.75 34.42 9.84
CA ILE A 147 3.86 35.72 10.53
C ILE A 147 2.91 36.75 9.91
N GLY A 148 2.82 36.77 8.58
CA GLY A 148 1.90 37.61 7.84
C GLY A 148 0.42 37.33 8.18
N LEU A 149 0.04 36.06 8.37
CA LEU A 149 -1.32 35.68 8.79
C LEU A 149 -1.65 36.19 10.20
N ALA A 150 -0.67 36.17 11.12
CA ALA A 150 -0.88 36.61 12.50
C ALA A 150 -1.05 38.13 12.64
N VAL A 151 -0.49 38.93 11.71
CA VAL A 151 -0.45 40.40 11.79
C VAL A 151 -1.47 41.08 10.87
N THR A 152 -1.87 40.44 9.78
CA THR A 152 -2.76 41.01 8.76
C THR A 152 -4.13 41.40 9.32
N ASN A 153 -4.67 42.51 8.83
CA ASN A 153 -6.04 43.00 9.09
C ASN A 153 -6.91 43.10 7.82
N SER A 154 -6.36 42.77 6.65
CA SER A 154 -7.07 42.76 5.36
C SER A 154 -7.36 41.32 4.93
N LEU A 155 -8.62 41.02 4.59
CA LEU A 155 -9.01 39.69 4.11
C LEU A 155 -8.26 39.30 2.83
N ALA A 156 -8.16 40.20 1.86
CA ALA A 156 -7.48 39.93 0.59
C ALA A 156 -5.99 39.59 0.77
N ALA A 157 -5.30 40.30 1.67
CA ALA A 157 -3.92 39.97 2.03
C ALA A 157 -3.83 38.60 2.74
N PHE A 158 -4.78 38.31 3.63
CA PHE A 158 -4.86 37.03 4.34
C PHE A 158 -5.06 35.86 3.37
N GLU A 159 -5.96 36.01 2.40
CA GLU A 159 -6.24 35.06 1.32
C GLU A 159 -5.03 34.82 0.41
N ALA A 160 -4.35 35.88 -0.01
CA ALA A 160 -3.14 35.78 -0.82
C ALA A 160 -2.01 35.03 -0.09
N ILE A 161 -1.78 35.34 1.19
CA ILE A 161 -0.79 34.65 2.01
C ILE A 161 -1.19 33.17 2.20
N CYS A 162 -2.46 32.89 2.45
CA CYS A 162 -3.01 31.53 2.55
C CYS A 162 -2.73 30.70 1.28
N PHE A 163 -2.94 31.28 0.10
CA PHE A 163 -2.62 30.62 -1.18
C PHE A 163 -1.13 30.27 -1.28
N ILE A 164 -0.23 31.20 -0.94
CA ILE A 164 1.22 30.96 -1.00
C ILE A 164 1.66 29.93 0.04
N ILE A 165 1.12 29.98 1.26
CA ILE A 165 1.35 28.96 2.29
C ILE A 165 0.92 27.58 1.79
N GLY A 166 -0.24 27.49 1.14
CA GLY A 166 -0.70 26.28 0.46
C GLY A 166 0.37 25.73 -0.49
N MET A 167 0.90 26.56 -1.39
CA MET A 167 1.93 26.17 -2.36
C MET A 167 3.19 25.61 -1.69
N VAL A 168 3.70 26.26 -0.64
CA VAL A 168 4.97 25.85 -0.01
C VAL A 168 4.82 24.72 1.01
N SER A 169 3.60 24.36 1.41
CA SER A 169 3.35 23.35 2.45
C SER A 169 3.38 21.89 1.95
N VAL A 170 3.87 21.65 0.72
CA VAL A 170 3.96 20.31 0.11
C VAL A 170 5.10 19.43 0.62
N VAL A 171 5.74 19.84 1.71
CA VAL A 171 6.85 19.12 2.39
C VAL A 171 6.54 17.64 2.63
N PRO A 172 5.37 17.23 3.16
CA PRO A 172 5.07 15.80 3.37
C PRO A 172 5.11 14.97 2.08
N GLN A 173 4.73 15.58 0.95
CA GLN A 173 4.72 14.91 -0.36
C GLN A 173 6.14 14.61 -0.86
N ILE A 174 7.13 15.37 -0.39
CA ILE A 174 8.55 15.16 -0.66
C ILE A 174 9.16 14.22 0.39
N LEU A 175 8.72 14.30 1.65
CA LEU A 175 9.18 13.44 2.74
C LEU A 175 8.77 11.97 2.57
N MET A 176 7.56 11.70 2.03
CA MET A 176 7.09 10.32 1.82
C MET A 176 7.99 9.51 0.87
N PRO A 177 8.31 9.97 -0.36
CA PRO A 177 9.28 9.29 -1.22
C PRO A 177 10.68 9.23 -0.62
N LEU A 178 11.11 10.28 0.10
CA LEU A 178 12.42 10.29 0.75
C LEU A 178 12.52 9.22 1.85
N ALA A 179 11.47 9.02 2.63
CA ALA A 179 11.40 7.96 3.63
C ALA A 179 11.50 6.57 2.98
N ALA A 180 10.84 6.36 1.84
CA ALA A 180 10.91 5.10 1.10
C ALA A 180 12.29 4.85 0.46
N ASP A 181 12.94 5.91 -0.02
CA ASP A 181 14.27 5.82 -0.64
C ASP A 181 15.35 5.53 0.42
N LEU A 182 15.23 6.06 1.64
CA LEU A 182 16.19 5.84 2.73
C LEU A 182 15.92 4.53 3.51
N ALA A 183 14.69 4.04 3.52
CA ALA A 183 14.34 2.85 4.30
C ALA A 183 14.83 1.54 3.65
N PRO A 184 15.33 0.57 4.46
CA PRO A 184 15.62 -0.78 4.00
C PRO A 184 14.38 -1.43 3.34
N PRO A 185 14.53 -2.27 2.30
CA PRO A 185 13.41 -2.85 1.55
C PRO A 185 12.31 -3.48 2.43
N GLU A 186 12.72 -4.18 3.49
CA GLU A 186 11.83 -4.83 4.47
C GLU A 186 10.97 -3.85 5.28
N ARG A 187 11.45 -2.61 5.48
CA ARG A 187 10.82 -1.61 6.35
C ARG A 187 10.20 -0.44 5.58
N ARG A 188 10.25 -0.43 4.24
CA ARG A 188 9.72 0.66 3.39
C ARG A 188 8.25 0.96 3.65
N ALA A 189 7.42 -0.08 3.77
CA ALA A 189 5.99 0.08 4.03
C ALA A 189 5.74 0.73 5.40
N SER A 190 6.50 0.32 6.43
CA SER A 190 6.43 0.89 7.77
C SER A 190 6.92 2.34 7.81
N ALA A 191 7.98 2.65 7.05
CA ALA A 191 8.48 4.01 6.89
C ALA A 191 7.42 4.94 6.30
N LEU A 192 6.82 4.52 5.19
CA LEU A 192 5.73 5.23 4.54
C LEU A 192 4.52 5.41 5.45
N SER A 193 4.13 4.37 6.21
CA SER A 193 2.97 4.44 7.09
C SER A 193 3.15 5.42 8.24
N ILE A 194 4.38 5.59 8.77
CA ILE A 194 4.66 6.53 9.86
C ILE A 194 4.55 7.98 9.37
N VAL A 195 5.09 8.28 8.19
CA VAL A 195 4.96 9.63 7.59
C VAL A 195 3.50 9.92 7.26
N LEU A 196 2.77 8.95 6.69
CA LEU A 196 1.34 9.08 6.41
C LEU A 196 0.51 9.28 7.69
N ALA A 197 0.81 8.51 8.74
CA ALA A 197 0.16 8.68 10.05
C ALA A 197 0.42 10.08 10.62
N GLY A 198 1.64 10.60 10.47
CA GLY A 198 1.99 11.97 10.84
C GLY A 198 1.15 13.01 10.09
N LEU A 199 1.02 12.86 8.77
CA LEU A 199 0.19 13.73 7.93
C LEU A 199 -1.28 13.72 8.40
N LEU A 200 -1.86 12.52 8.61
CA LEU A 200 -3.24 12.37 9.08
C LEU A 200 -3.43 12.99 10.47
N LEU A 201 -2.48 12.74 11.39
CA LEU A 201 -2.49 13.32 12.73
C LEU A 201 -2.46 14.86 12.69
N GLY A 202 -1.75 15.45 11.73
CA GLY A 202 -1.67 16.89 11.54
C GLY A 202 -3.03 17.52 11.23
N VAL A 203 -3.79 16.93 10.30
CA VAL A 203 -5.15 17.36 9.96
C VAL A 203 -6.06 17.40 11.18
N LEU A 204 -5.89 16.43 12.08
CA LEU A 204 -6.75 16.23 13.25
C LEU A 204 -6.38 17.16 14.40
N ILE A 205 -5.09 17.19 14.77
CA ILE A 205 -4.56 18.05 15.83
C ILE A 205 -4.82 19.52 15.50
N ALA A 206 -4.74 19.90 14.22
CA ALA A 206 -5.02 21.27 13.79
C ALA A 206 -6.39 21.76 14.25
N ARG A 207 -7.43 20.95 14.03
CA ARG A 207 -8.82 21.31 14.38
C ARG A 207 -9.00 21.46 15.88
N VAL A 208 -8.39 20.57 16.65
CA VAL A 208 -8.47 20.58 18.12
C VAL A 208 -7.72 21.77 18.71
N LEU A 209 -6.47 21.99 18.29
CA LEU A 209 -5.66 23.09 18.81
C LEU A 209 -6.25 24.44 18.44
N ALA A 210 -6.65 24.63 17.18
CA ALA A 210 -7.29 25.89 16.77
C ALA A 210 -8.62 26.10 17.51
N GLY A 211 -9.42 25.04 17.70
CA GLY A 211 -10.67 25.11 18.44
C GLY A 211 -10.50 25.48 19.92
N ILE A 212 -9.55 24.84 20.62
CA ILE A 212 -9.25 25.12 22.03
C ILE A 212 -8.69 26.53 22.18
N ILE A 213 -7.67 26.88 21.40
CA ILE A 213 -6.99 28.17 21.55
C ILE A 213 -7.93 29.32 21.23
N ALA A 214 -8.73 29.23 20.17
CA ALA A 214 -9.67 30.29 19.82
C ALA A 214 -10.86 30.42 20.79
N GLN A 215 -11.13 29.40 21.62
CA GLN A 215 -12.13 29.49 22.67
C GLN A 215 -11.66 30.35 23.86
N PHE A 216 -10.38 30.24 24.21
CA PHE A 216 -9.81 30.89 25.40
C PHE A 216 -8.95 32.11 25.08
N ALA A 217 -8.54 32.28 23.83
CA ALA A 217 -7.69 33.35 23.34
C ALA A 217 -8.13 33.79 21.93
N SER A 218 -7.45 34.79 21.36
CA SER A 218 -7.69 35.22 19.98
C SER A 218 -7.23 34.17 18.97
N TRP A 219 -7.91 34.09 17.82
CA TRP A 219 -7.51 33.28 16.68
C TRP A 219 -6.06 33.55 16.23
N ARG A 220 -5.54 34.77 16.45
CA ARG A 220 -4.15 35.14 16.14
C ARG A 220 -3.13 34.32 16.94
N VAL A 221 -3.46 33.91 18.16
CA VAL A 221 -2.60 33.10 19.03
C VAL A 221 -2.32 31.72 18.42
N VAL A 222 -3.27 31.18 17.65
CA VAL A 222 -3.07 29.94 16.89
C VAL A 222 -1.90 30.10 15.91
N TYR A 223 -1.84 31.22 15.20
CA TYR A 223 -0.75 31.49 14.26
C TYR A 223 0.58 31.81 14.95
N TYR A 224 0.58 32.51 16.09
CA TYR A 224 1.82 32.69 16.88
C TYR A 224 2.40 31.35 17.36
N MET A 225 1.55 30.44 17.81
CA MET A 225 1.94 29.08 18.17
C MET A 225 2.43 28.29 16.95
N ALA A 226 1.73 28.39 15.80
CA ALA A 226 2.16 27.77 14.56
C ALA A 226 3.54 28.24 14.10
N ILE A 227 3.85 29.54 14.19
CA ILE A 227 5.17 30.09 13.85
C ILE A 227 6.28 29.43 14.68
N GLY A 228 6.10 29.39 16.01
CA GLY A 228 7.09 28.78 16.91
C GLY A 228 7.31 27.29 16.60
N VAL A 229 6.23 26.55 16.38
CA VAL A 229 6.29 25.12 16.05
C VAL A 229 6.92 24.88 14.67
N GLN A 230 6.59 25.69 13.65
CA GLN A 230 7.16 25.54 12.31
C GLN A 230 8.67 25.83 12.30
N TYR A 231 9.15 26.84 13.04
CA TYR A 231 10.58 27.07 13.20
C TYR A 231 11.29 25.99 14.01
N ALA A 232 10.62 25.41 15.01
CA ALA A 232 11.14 24.24 15.72
C ALA A 232 11.29 23.02 14.78
N VAL A 233 10.29 22.77 13.93
CA VAL A 233 10.36 21.74 12.88
C VAL A 233 11.47 22.03 11.88
N TRP A 234 11.65 23.30 11.46
CA TRP A 234 12.75 23.71 10.60
C TRP A 234 14.12 23.38 11.21
N GLY A 235 14.32 23.73 12.49
CA GLY A 235 15.54 23.39 13.22
C GLY A 235 15.75 21.88 13.38
N LEU A 236 14.68 21.14 13.67
CA LEU A 236 14.72 19.68 13.77
C LEU A 236 15.12 19.03 12.43
N LEU A 237 14.51 19.46 11.31
CA LEU A 237 14.88 18.99 9.98
C LEU A 237 16.32 19.38 9.63
N TYR A 238 16.76 20.58 10.00
CA TYR A 238 18.14 21.01 9.78
C TYR A 238 19.15 20.09 10.47
N LEU A 239 18.84 19.62 11.69
CA LEU A 239 19.70 18.75 12.49
C LEU A 239 19.63 17.26 12.14
N MET A 240 18.54 16.78 11.55
CA MET A 240 18.28 15.35 11.35
C MET A 240 18.28 14.90 9.88
N LEU A 241 17.97 15.81 8.94
CA LEU A 241 17.76 15.44 7.54
C LEU A 241 19.12 15.12 6.85
N PRO A 242 19.37 13.89 6.38
CA PRO A 242 20.61 13.60 5.68
C PRO A 242 20.67 14.31 4.31
N ASP A 243 21.87 14.73 3.90
CA ASP A 243 22.13 15.12 2.51
C ASP A 243 22.15 13.86 1.66
N TYR A 244 21.34 13.84 0.60
CA TYR A 244 21.26 12.73 -0.35
C TYR A 244 21.24 13.30 -1.77
N PRO A 245 21.98 12.72 -2.72
CA PRO A 245 22.04 13.22 -4.09
C PRO A 245 20.66 13.18 -4.75
N ALA A 246 20.45 14.08 -5.72
CA ALA A 246 19.22 14.13 -6.50
C ALA A 246 19.04 12.82 -7.28
N LYS A 247 17.81 12.30 -7.29
CA LYS A 247 17.48 10.99 -7.87
C LYS A 247 17.62 10.99 -9.38
N ASN A 248 17.29 12.11 -10.03
CA ASN A 248 17.27 12.24 -11.49
C ASN A 248 18.13 13.44 -11.95
N ALA A 249 19.43 13.41 -11.69
CA ALA A 249 20.35 14.50 -12.06
C ALA A 249 20.46 14.80 -13.58
N GLY A 250 19.78 14.04 -14.45
CA GLY A 250 19.75 14.25 -15.91
C GLY A 250 18.36 14.35 -16.54
N ALA A 251 17.27 14.34 -15.76
CA ALA A 251 15.92 14.50 -16.30
C ALA A 251 15.53 15.98 -16.36
N THR A 252 14.95 16.42 -17.48
CA THR A 252 14.43 17.79 -17.60
C THR A 252 13.11 17.93 -16.85
N TYR A 253 12.94 19.03 -16.13
CA TYR A 253 11.71 19.39 -15.41
C TYR A 253 10.45 19.27 -16.28
N PHE A 254 10.53 19.83 -17.49
CA PHE A 254 9.45 19.74 -18.47
C PHE A 254 9.21 18.30 -18.97
N GLY A 255 10.23 17.44 -18.99
CA GLY A 255 10.09 16.03 -19.33
C GLY A 255 9.29 15.25 -18.29
N ILE A 256 9.46 15.57 -17.00
CA ILE A 256 8.68 14.97 -15.92
C ILE A 256 7.21 15.43 -16.01
N LEU A 257 6.97 16.74 -16.17
CA LEU A 257 5.61 17.28 -16.36
C LEU A 257 4.93 16.68 -17.59
N TYR A 258 5.65 16.58 -18.71
CA TYR A 258 5.13 15.96 -19.92
C TYR A 258 4.79 14.49 -19.70
N SER A 259 5.63 13.73 -18.97
CA SER A 259 5.34 12.33 -18.66
C SER A 259 4.07 12.18 -17.79
N MET A 260 3.83 13.08 -16.83
CA MET A 260 2.61 13.09 -16.03
C MET A 260 1.39 13.40 -16.89
N ALA A 261 1.47 14.43 -17.73
CA ALA A 261 0.40 14.78 -18.67
C ALA A 261 0.11 13.65 -19.67
N LYS A 262 1.15 12.96 -20.14
CA LYS A 262 1.02 11.78 -21.00
C LYS A 262 0.26 10.66 -20.27
N PHE A 263 0.62 10.33 -19.03
CA PHE A 263 -0.12 9.33 -18.24
C PHE A 263 -1.58 9.71 -18.02
N SER A 264 -1.87 11.01 -17.85
CA SER A 264 -3.24 11.53 -17.76
C SER A 264 -4.08 11.39 -19.04
N VAL A 265 -3.49 10.94 -20.16
CA VAL A 265 -4.22 10.68 -21.41
C VAL A 265 -4.06 9.23 -21.86
N THR A 266 -2.97 8.56 -21.53
CA THR A 266 -2.69 7.19 -21.99
C THR A 266 -3.25 6.09 -21.09
N GLU A 267 -3.54 6.38 -19.82
CA GLU A 267 -4.01 5.40 -18.84
C GLU A 267 -5.45 5.72 -18.39
N PRO A 268 -6.49 5.16 -19.03
CA PRO A 268 -7.89 5.44 -18.69
C PRO A 268 -8.25 5.07 -17.25
N GLN A 269 -7.52 4.10 -16.66
CA GLN A 269 -7.74 3.68 -15.28
C GLN A 269 -7.27 4.74 -14.28
N LEU A 270 -6.19 5.44 -14.61
CA LEU A 270 -5.71 6.57 -13.82
C LEU A 270 -6.72 7.72 -13.84
N ILE A 271 -7.29 8.01 -15.01
CA ILE A 271 -8.26 9.11 -15.17
C ILE A 271 -9.55 8.80 -14.43
N GLN A 272 -10.09 7.60 -14.58
CA GLN A 272 -11.28 7.18 -13.84
C GLN A 272 -11.03 7.27 -12.33
N ALA A 273 -9.89 6.77 -11.85
CA ALA A 273 -9.51 6.87 -10.45
C ALA A 273 -9.37 8.34 -10.00
N ALA A 274 -8.75 9.20 -10.82
CA ALA A 274 -8.60 10.62 -10.54
C ALA A 274 -9.95 11.36 -10.47
N LEU A 275 -10.88 11.10 -11.40
CA LEU A 275 -12.20 11.71 -11.41
C LEU A 275 -13.06 11.27 -10.22
N ILE A 276 -13.00 9.99 -9.84
CA ILE A 276 -13.65 9.48 -8.63
C ILE A 276 -13.03 10.14 -7.39
N ASN A 277 -11.70 10.23 -7.33
CA ASN A 277 -11.00 10.84 -6.20
C ASN A 277 -11.32 12.34 -6.08
N LEU A 278 -11.44 13.04 -7.21
CA LEU A 278 -11.82 14.46 -7.29
C LEU A 278 -13.23 14.66 -6.73
N ALA A 279 -14.22 13.93 -7.25
CA ALA A 279 -15.60 14.04 -6.80
C ALA A 279 -15.76 13.68 -5.32
N SER A 280 -15.11 12.59 -4.89
CA SER A 280 -15.10 12.16 -3.47
C SER A 280 -14.47 13.23 -2.56
N SER A 281 -13.38 13.86 -2.99
CA SER A 281 -12.72 14.92 -2.23
C SER A 281 -13.52 16.22 -2.18
N ALA A 282 -14.25 16.56 -3.24
CA ALA A 282 -15.16 17.71 -3.27
C ALA A 282 -16.28 17.57 -2.24
N CYS A 283 -16.94 16.41 -2.20
CA CYS A 283 -17.95 16.10 -1.17
C CYS A 283 -17.36 16.15 0.25
N PHE A 284 -16.15 15.61 0.43
CA PHE A 284 -15.46 15.61 1.71
C PHE A 284 -15.14 17.03 2.20
N SER A 285 -14.56 17.87 1.34
CA SER A 285 -14.22 19.26 1.66
C SER A 285 -15.46 20.08 2.00
N ASN A 286 -16.50 19.98 1.16
CA ASN A 286 -17.75 20.73 1.38
C ASN A 286 -18.43 20.37 2.70
N PHE A 287 -18.44 19.08 3.05
CA PHE A 287 -19.01 18.62 4.31
C PHE A 287 -18.36 19.32 5.51
N TRP A 288 -17.03 19.34 5.59
CA TRP A 288 -16.31 19.91 6.73
C TRP A 288 -16.41 21.44 6.80
N VAL A 289 -16.40 22.14 5.67
CA VAL A 289 -16.60 23.59 5.62
C VAL A 289 -18.03 23.96 6.06
N THR A 290 -19.04 23.30 5.49
CA THR A 290 -20.44 23.54 5.83
C THR A 290 -20.77 23.16 7.27
N LEU A 291 -20.17 22.07 7.79
CA LEU A 291 -20.36 21.61 9.16
C LEU A 291 -19.99 22.69 10.18
N THR A 292 -18.93 23.45 9.93
CA THR A 292 -18.50 24.54 10.82
C THR A 292 -19.59 25.61 10.93
N PHE A 293 -20.17 26.03 9.82
CA PHE A 293 -21.24 27.03 9.81
C PHE A 293 -22.55 26.47 10.37
N LEU A 294 -22.90 25.21 10.06
CA LEU A 294 -24.10 24.55 10.57
C LEU A 294 -24.08 24.42 12.09
N LEU A 295 -22.94 24.01 12.66
CA LEU A 295 -22.81 23.86 14.11
C LEU A 295 -22.69 25.20 14.83
N GLY A 296 -22.08 26.20 14.21
CA GLY A 296 -21.96 27.54 14.80
C GLY A 296 -23.24 28.39 14.70
N GLY A 297 -24.07 28.14 13.69
CA GLY A 297 -25.34 28.83 13.46
C GLY A 297 -26.54 28.23 14.20
N PRO A 298 -27.73 28.83 14.04
CA PRO A 298 -28.99 28.23 14.47
C PRO A 298 -29.21 26.89 13.74
N PRO A 299 -29.68 25.82 14.41
CA PRO A 299 -30.21 25.72 15.78
C PRO A 299 -29.20 25.28 16.86
N TYR A 300 -27.92 25.10 16.53
CA TYR A 300 -26.94 24.47 17.42
C TYR A 300 -26.16 25.46 18.29
N TYR A 301 -25.75 26.61 17.76
CA TYR A 301 -24.98 27.65 18.45
C TYR A 301 -23.75 27.12 19.20
N TYR A 302 -23.06 26.11 18.64
CA TYR A 302 -21.90 25.52 19.28
C TYR A 302 -20.67 26.41 19.17
N SER A 303 -19.92 26.44 20.26
CA SER A 303 -18.64 27.14 20.36
C SER A 303 -17.58 26.51 19.46
N THR A 304 -16.57 27.29 19.05
CA THR A 304 -15.43 26.87 18.24
C THR A 304 -14.70 25.64 18.81
N LEU A 305 -14.65 25.50 20.14
CA LEU A 305 -14.13 24.32 20.82
C LEU A 305 -14.88 23.04 20.44
N VAL A 306 -16.21 23.07 20.53
CA VAL A 306 -17.06 21.89 20.23
C VAL A 306 -16.91 21.52 18.76
N ILE A 307 -16.89 22.50 17.85
CA ILE A 307 -16.63 22.29 16.42
C ILE A 307 -15.25 21.67 16.19
N GLY A 308 -14.21 22.16 16.86
CA GLY A 308 -12.86 21.59 16.81
C GLY A 308 -12.82 20.13 17.30
N LEU A 309 -13.58 19.79 18.35
CA LEU A 309 -13.68 18.43 18.90
C LEU A 309 -14.40 17.47 17.95
N PHE A 310 -15.27 17.93 17.04
CA PHE A 310 -15.80 17.08 15.96
C PHE A 310 -14.68 16.55 15.05
N GLY A 311 -13.55 17.25 14.95
CA GLY A 311 -12.36 16.74 14.29
C GLY A 311 -11.81 15.44 14.90
N LEU A 312 -12.03 15.19 16.20
CA LEU A 312 -11.61 13.95 16.87
C LEU A 312 -12.54 12.76 16.61
N VAL A 313 -13.78 13.02 16.18
CA VAL A 313 -14.75 11.95 15.88
C VAL A 313 -14.23 11.08 14.73
N GLY A 314 -13.53 11.67 13.76
CA GLY A 314 -12.89 10.97 12.65
C GLY A 314 -11.78 9.99 13.02
N MET A 315 -11.15 10.16 14.19
CA MET A 315 -10.09 9.26 14.67
C MET A 315 -10.65 7.96 15.26
N ARG A 316 -11.89 7.98 15.73
CA ARG A 316 -12.34 7.10 16.80
C ARG A 316 -13.30 6.01 16.30
N GLY A 317 -13.00 5.44 15.13
CA GLY A 317 -13.83 4.41 14.49
C GLY A 317 -13.90 3.04 15.20
N ARG A 318 -13.41 2.88 16.44
CA ARG A 318 -13.40 1.57 17.13
C ARG A 318 -13.23 1.58 18.67
N ASP A 319 -13.42 2.71 19.36
CA ASP A 319 -13.13 2.83 20.81
C ASP A 319 -14.41 3.22 21.62
N PRO A 320 -14.82 2.49 22.69
CA PRO A 320 -16.09 2.69 23.41
C PRO A 320 -16.27 4.08 24.06
N LEU A 321 -15.19 4.88 24.14
CA LEU A 321 -15.24 6.24 24.68
C LEU A 321 -16.00 7.22 23.75
N ALA A 322 -16.12 6.91 22.45
CA ALA A 322 -16.95 7.71 21.53
C ALA A 322 -18.44 7.69 21.93
N ALA A 323 -18.91 6.63 22.60
CA ALA A 323 -20.25 6.55 23.18
C ALA A 323 -20.43 7.47 24.42
N ARG A 324 -19.34 8.05 24.95
CA ARG A 324 -19.37 9.04 26.04
C ARG A 324 -19.31 10.49 25.55
N LEU A 325 -19.19 10.72 24.24
CA LEU A 325 -19.48 12.04 23.68
C LEU A 325 -20.94 12.39 24.01
N PRO A 326 -21.30 13.68 24.09
CA PRO A 326 -22.66 14.10 24.42
C PRO A 326 -23.65 13.82 23.26
N VAL A 327 -23.77 12.56 22.85
CA VAL A 327 -24.70 12.05 21.84
C VAL A 327 -26.16 12.29 22.28
N ASN A 328 -26.39 12.41 23.59
CA ASN A 328 -27.69 12.75 24.18
C ASN A 328 -27.94 14.25 24.38
N ARG A 329 -27.05 15.16 23.96
CA ARG A 329 -27.37 16.60 23.98
C ARG A 329 -28.24 16.93 22.78
N ARG A 330 -29.56 17.03 23.01
CA ARG A 330 -30.48 17.72 22.11
C ARG A 330 -29.96 19.16 21.90
N GLY A 331 -29.90 19.62 20.66
CA GLY A 331 -29.82 21.05 20.38
C GLY A 331 -30.97 21.78 21.06
N ARG A 332 -30.90 23.11 21.17
CA ARG A 332 -31.91 23.92 21.88
C ARG A 332 -33.34 23.69 21.33
N ASP A 333 -33.45 23.20 20.08
CA ASP A 333 -34.68 22.87 19.36
C ASP A 333 -34.95 21.35 19.18
N GLY A 334 -34.24 20.46 19.87
CA GLY A 334 -34.56 19.02 19.89
C GLY A 334 -33.94 18.16 18.78
N ILE A 335 -33.07 18.70 17.92
CA ILE A 335 -32.39 17.94 16.85
C ILE A 335 -31.26 17.07 17.43
N ASN A 336 -31.25 15.79 17.04
CA ASN A 336 -30.27 14.79 17.49
C ASN A 336 -28.91 14.97 16.80
N ILE A 337 -27.89 15.31 17.58
CA ILE A 337 -26.49 15.42 17.15
C ILE A 337 -25.90 14.07 16.69
N ALA A 338 -26.51 12.96 17.09
CA ALA A 338 -26.10 11.60 16.73
C ALA A 338 -25.98 11.42 15.22
N ALA A 339 -26.92 11.95 14.43
CA ALA A 339 -26.89 11.84 12.97
C ALA A 339 -25.64 12.50 12.37
N VAL A 340 -25.25 13.68 12.88
CA VAL A 340 -24.04 14.39 12.43
C VAL A 340 -22.78 13.58 12.76
N VAL A 341 -22.72 12.99 13.95
CA VAL A 341 -21.60 12.13 14.37
C VAL A 341 -21.50 10.88 13.49
N PHE A 342 -22.61 10.20 13.21
CA PHE A 342 -22.63 9.04 12.32
C PHE A 342 -22.17 9.39 10.90
N VAL A 343 -22.62 10.52 10.36
CA VAL A 343 -22.18 10.99 9.04
C VAL A 343 -20.69 11.33 9.06
N CYS A 344 -20.15 11.97 10.10
CA CYS A 344 -18.72 12.26 10.21
C CYS A 344 -17.89 10.96 10.17
N ILE A 345 -18.24 9.96 11.00
CA ILE A 345 -17.53 8.68 11.06
C ILE A 345 -17.63 7.96 9.72
N GLY A 346 -18.83 7.88 9.16
CA GLY A 346 -19.05 7.23 7.87
C GLY A 346 -18.22 7.89 6.76
N LEU A 347 -18.29 9.21 6.65
CA LEU A 347 -17.60 9.97 5.63
C LEU A 347 -16.08 9.83 5.73
N ASP A 348 -15.49 9.86 6.93
CA ASP A 348 -14.04 9.68 7.12
C ASP A 348 -13.59 8.23 6.79
N VAL A 349 -14.33 7.23 7.26
CA VAL A 349 -14.02 5.81 7.02
C VAL A 349 -14.15 5.47 5.53
N PHE A 350 -15.27 5.81 4.92
CA PHE A 350 -15.49 5.53 3.49
C PHE A 350 -14.52 6.32 2.61
N ARG A 351 -14.16 7.56 3.00
CA ARG A 351 -13.16 8.34 2.26
C ARG A 351 -11.80 7.67 2.26
N GLN A 352 -11.35 7.14 3.40
CA GLN A 352 -10.09 6.39 3.50
C GLN A 352 -10.14 5.09 2.70
N MET A 353 -11.25 4.35 2.73
CA MET A 353 -11.41 3.14 1.90
C MET A 353 -11.31 3.46 0.40
N VAL A 354 -11.99 4.51 -0.07
CA VAL A 354 -11.90 4.98 -1.46
C VAL A 354 -10.46 5.34 -1.79
N GLN A 355 -9.78 6.11 -0.94
CA GLN A 355 -8.39 6.52 -1.18
C GLN A 355 -7.43 5.33 -1.28
N VAL A 356 -7.52 4.36 -0.37
CA VAL A 356 -6.68 3.15 -0.38
C VAL A 356 -6.97 2.30 -1.62
N SER A 357 -8.24 2.10 -1.98
CA SER A 357 -8.66 1.33 -3.15
C SER A 357 -8.14 1.92 -4.46
N LEU A 358 -8.31 3.24 -4.65
CA LEU A 358 -7.84 3.97 -5.84
C LEU A 358 -6.31 3.96 -5.94
N THR A 359 -5.63 4.20 -4.82
CA THR A 359 -4.16 4.19 -4.76
C THR A 359 -3.60 2.80 -5.10
N SER A 360 -4.19 1.74 -4.54
CA SER A 360 -3.79 0.35 -4.84
C SER A 360 -4.02 -0.02 -6.30
N SER A 361 -5.14 0.42 -6.88
CA SER A 361 -5.49 0.15 -8.28
C SER A 361 -4.50 0.83 -9.24
N VAL A 362 -4.15 2.09 -8.96
CA VAL A 362 -3.23 2.87 -9.80
C VAL A 362 -1.78 2.40 -9.66
N PHE A 363 -1.34 2.00 -8.46
CA PHE A 363 0.02 1.46 -8.27
C PHE A 363 0.26 0.10 -8.91
N GLY A 364 -0.81 -0.61 -9.29
CA GLY A 364 -0.77 -1.83 -10.08
C GLY A 364 -0.47 -1.63 -11.57
N LEU A 365 -0.54 -0.40 -12.09
CA LEU A 365 -0.36 -0.12 -13.52
C LEU A 365 1.11 -0.22 -13.98
N ASP A 366 2.00 0.51 -13.30
CA ASP A 366 3.41 0.57 -13.65
C ASP A 366 4.28 0.83 -12.41
N ALA A 367 5.16 -0.13 -12.10
CA ALA A 367 6.07 -0.05 -10.96
C ALA A 367 7.12 1.06 -11.12
N SER A 368 7.52 1.40 -12.35
CA SER A 368 8.53 2.41 -12.64
C SER A 368 8.00 3.85 -12.52
N ALA A 369 6.67 4.03 -12.66
CA ALA A 369 6.01 5.33 -12.65
C ALA A 369 5.21 5.63 -11.37
N ARG A 370 5.30 4.81 -10.32
CA ARG A 370 4.51 4.94 -9.07
C ARG A 370 4.50 6.35 -8.47
N SER A 371 5.64 7.03 -8.41
CA SER A 371 5.73 8.40 -7.87
C SER A 371 4.90 9.40 -8.67
N ARG A 372 4.99 9.32 -10.01
CA ARG A 372 4.25 10.18 -10.95
C ARG A 372 2.75 9.90 -10.90
N LEU A 373 2.36 8.62 -10.89
CA LEU A 373 0.97 8.19 -10.79
C LEU A 373 0.33 8.62 -9.45
N ASN A 374 1.07 8.52 -8.34
CA ASN A 374 0.63 9.02 -7.05
C ASN A 374 0.41 10.54 -7.06
N ALA A 375 1.33 11.28 -7.69
CA ALA A 375 1.22 12.73 -7.79
C ALA A 375 -0.03 13.16 -8.60
N VAL A 376 -0.38 12.44 -9.68
CA VAL A 376 -1.64 12.70 -10.43
C VAL A 376 -2.87 12.41 -9.56
N LEU A 377 -2.89 11.31 -8.81
CA LEU A 377 -3.98 10.99 -7.88
C LEU A 377 -4.12 12.05 -6.77
N LEU A 378 -3.02 12.49 -6.18
CA LEU A 378 -3.02 13.53 -5.16
C LEU A 378 -3.46 14.88 -5.73
N LEU A 379 -3.02 15.23 -6.93
CA LEU A 379 -3.48 16.43 -7.62
C LEU A 379 -5.00 16.43 -7.78
N SER A 380 -5.57 15.32 -8.25
CA SER A 380 -7.03 15.20 -8.38
C SER A 380 -7.77 15.33 -7.05
N LEU A 381 -7.18 14.83 -5.95
CA LEU A 381 -7.73 14.92 -4.61
C LEU A 381 -7.84 16.39 -4.19
N PHE A 382 -6.77 17.17 -4.37
CA PHE A 382 -6.77 18.58 -3.95
C PHE A 382 -7.57 19.48 -4.89
N MET A 383 -7.57 19.22 -6.20
CA MET A 383 -8.49 19.88 -7.13
C MET A 383 -9.94 19.67 -6.72
N GLY A 384 -10.31 18.47 -6.28
CA GLY A 384 -11.65 18.20 -5.75
C GLY A 384 -11.99 19.09 -4.55
N GLN A 385 -11.06 19.32 -3.63
CA GLN A 385 -11.30 20.17 -2.45
C GLN A 385 -11.56 21.63 -2.82
N VAL A 386 -11.05 22.09 -3.97
CA VAL A 386 -11.31 23.43 -4.51
C VAL A 386 -12.71 23.52 -5.12
N MET A 387 -13.17 22.47 -5.80
CA MET A 387 -14.46 22.43 -6.50
C MET A 387 -15.67 22.14 -5.60
N ALA A 388 -15.60 22.48 -4.31
CA ALA A 388 -16.51 22.03 -3.25
C ALA A 388 -17.99 22.45 -3.38
N ALA A 389 -18.41 23.08 -4.48
CA ALA A 389 -19.82 23.39 -4.75
C ALA A 389 -20.59 22.16 -5.27
N LEU A 390 -21.90 22.06 -4.95
CA LEU A 390 -22.84 21.04 -5.49
C LEU A 390 -22.52 19.57 -5.13
N SER A 391 -22.40 19.23 -3.84
CA SER A 391 -22.09 17.85 -3.39
C SER A 391 -22.99 16.74 -3.96
N LEU A 392 -24.28 17.02 -4.22
CA LEU A 392 -25.19 16.03 -4.79
C LEU A 392 -24.85 15.73 -6.26
N ALA A 393 -24.45 16.75 -7.02
CA ALA A 393 -24.00 16.60 -8.41
C ALA A 393 -22.68 15.81 -8.47
N TRP A 394 -21.74 16.08 -7.57
CA TRP A 394 -20.50 15.30 -7.48
C TRP A 394 -20.73 13.84 -7.13
N THR A 395 -21.69 13.56 -6.25
CA THR A 395 -22.05 12.17 -5.90
C THR A 395 -22.66 11.45 -7.11
N GLY A 396 -23.56 12.11 -7.85
CA GLY A 396 -24.09 11.59 -9.11
C GLY A 396 -23.01 11.36 -10.17
N PHE A 397 -22.07 12.31 -10.31
CA PHE A 397 -20.93 12.19 -11.21
C PHE A 397 -19.99 11.05 -10.82
N MET A 398 -19.73 10.85 -9.53
CA MET A 398 -18.93 9.73 -9.03
C MET A 398 -19.59 8.38 -9.38
N LEU A 399 -20.90 8.23 -9.14
CA LEU A 399 -21.65 7.03 -9.51
C LEU A 399 -21.63 6.79 -11.02
N PHE A 400 -21.84 7.84 -11.81
CA PHE A 400 -21.73 7.78 -13.26
C PHE A 400 -20.35 7.30 -13.70
N MET A 401 -19.27 7.85 -13.14
CA MET A 401 -17.89 7.45 -13.47
C MET A 401 -17.55 6.01 -13.03
N MET A 402 -18.17 5.51 -11.96
CA MET A 402 -18.04 4.09 -11.56
C MET A 402 -18.79 3.17 -12.52
N LEU A 403 -19.95 3.60 -13.06
CA LEU A 403 -20.74 2.82 -14.01
C LEU A 403 -20.21 2.87 -15.44
N LEU A 404 -19.49 3.95 -15.79
CA LEU A 404 -18.91 4.17 -17.12
C LEU A 404 -17.87 3.11 -17.51
N ARG A 405 -17.13 2.60 -16.52
CA ARG A 405 -16.12 1.56 -16.72
C ARG A 405 -16.10 0.55 -15.56
N GLY A 406 -16.46 -0.70 -15.86
CA GLY A 406 -16.53 -1.82 -14.90
C GLY A 406 -15.15 -2.33 -14.42
N PRO A 407 -15.11 -3.12 -13.34
CA PRO A 407 -13.88 -3.51 -12.64
C PRO A 407 -12.91 -4.42 -13.44
N HIS A 408 -13.37 -5.11 -14.49
CA HIS A 408 -12.54 -6.05 -15.27
C HIS A 408 -12.29 -5.64 -16.71
N VAL A 409 -12.51 -4.36 -17.03
CA VAL A 409 -12.31 -3.84 -18.37
C VAL A 409 -10.81 -3.73 -18.69
N LYS A 410 -10.41 -4.19 -19.88
CA LYS A 410 -9.01 -4.15 -20.36
C LYS A 410 -8.34 -2.79 -20.11
N ARG A 411 -7.04 -2.82 -19.81
CA ARG A 411 -6.22 -1.70 -19.31
C ARG A 411 -6.41 -0.38 -20.08
N TYR A 412 -6.42 -0.43 -21.41
CA TYR A 412 -6.51 0.74 -22.30
C TYR A 412 -7.91 1.09 -22.80
N THR A 413 -8.95 0.42 -22.31
CA THR A 413 -10.33 0.69 -22.75
C THR A 413 -10.95 1.78 -21.89
N TRP A 414 -11.51 2.81 -22.54
CA TRP A 414 -12.13 3.96 -21.88
C TRP A 414 -13.56 3.71 -21.40
N PHE A 415 -14.35 2.96 -22.17
CA PHE A 415 -15.77 2.69 -21.90
C PHE A 415 -16.04 1.19 -22.02
N GLY A 416 -16.79 0.63 -21.08
CA GLY A 416 -17.18 -0.77 -21.12
C GLY A 416 -17.51 -1.30 -19.73
N TYR A 417 -18.29 -2.37 -19.64
CA TYR A 417 -18.58 -3.02 -18.37
C TYR A 417 -18.27 -4.50 -18.50
N GLU A 418 -17.10 -4.90 -18.01
CA GLU A 418 -16.66 -6.30 -17.95
C GLU A 418 -16.59 -6.74 -16.48
N GLY A 419 -17.18 -7.91 -16.21
CA GLY A 419 -17.37 -8.48 -14.86
C GLY A 419 -18.65 -7.97 -14.21
N GLY A 420 -19.55 -8.91 -13.86
CA GLY A 420 -20.86 -8.62 -13.27
C GLY A 420 -20.80 -7.95 -11.88
N ILE A 421 -21.94 -7.82 -11.21
CA ILE A 421 -22.10 -7.18 -9.89
C ILE A 421 -21.53 -8.06 -8.73
N GLU A 422 -20.65 -9.02 -9.03
CA GLU A 422 -20.22 -10.03 -8.08
C GLU A 422 -19.05 -9.54 -7.21
N ALA A 423 -19.32 -9.28 -5.93
CA ALA A 423 -18.35 -8.72 -4.98
C ALA A 423 -17.22 -9.70 -4.55
N ARG A 424 -17.24 -10.97 -4.97
CA ARG A 424 -16.26 -12.00 -4.53
C ARG A 424 -15.28 -12.36 -5.65
N LYS A 425 -13.99 -12.09 -5.40
CA LYS A 425 -12.85 -12.46 -6.29
C LYS A 425 -12.81 -13.94 -6.68
N SER A 426 -13.30 -14.85 -5.84
CA SER A 426 -13.24 -16.30 -6.09
C SER A 426 -14.11 -16.74 -7.27
N LYS A 427 -15.36 -16.26 -7.33
CA LYS A 427 -16.30 -16.57 -8.43
C LYS A 427 -15.87 -15.96 -9.76
N LEU A 428 -15.11 -14.88 -9.69
CA LEU A 428 -14.61 -14.20 -10.87
C LEU A 428 -13.44 -14.96 -11.53
N ALA A 429 -12.52 -15.48 -10.72
CA ALA A 429 -11.46 -16.39 -11.17
C ALA A 429 -11.99 -17.75 -11.66
N GLU A 430 -13.20 -18.13 -11.25
CA GLU A 430 -13.92 -19.31 -11.72
C GLU A 430 -14.54 -19.05 -13.10
N ARG A 431 -15.14 -17.87 -13.31
CA ARG A 431 -15.65 -17.43 -14.62
C ARG A 431 -14.57 -17.15 -15.66
N GLU A 432 -13.42 -16.61 -15.27
CA GLU A 432 -12.28 -16.44 -16.18
C GLU A 432 -11.79 -17.80 -16.69
N ARG A 433 -11.64 -18.78 -15.78
CA ARG A 433 -11.34 -20.17 -16.17
C ARG A 433 -12.41 -20.78 -17.06
N GLN A 434 -13.68 -20.47 -16.81
CA GLN A 434 -14.79 -20.98 -17.61
C GLN A 434 -14.81 -20.35 -19.01
N ARG A 435 -14.50 -19.05 -19.12
CA ARG A 435 -14.34 -18.37 -20.42
C ARG A 435 -13.12 -18.85 -21.20
N GLU A 436 -12.02 -19.12 -20.53
CA GLU A 436 -10.83 -19.73 -21.15
C GLU A 436 -11.17 -21.13 -21.65
N ALA A 437 -11.86 -21.95 -20.85
CA ALA A 437 -12.32 -23.27 -21.26
C ALA A 437 -13.33 -23.21 -22.43
N ASP A 438 -14.26 -22.24 -22.42
CA ASP A 438 -15.22 -22.03 -23.52
C ASP A 438 -14.52 -21.53 -24.80
N ALA A 439 -13.48 -20.71 -24.67
CA ALA A 439 -12.68 -20.22 -25.79
C ALA A 439 -11.79 -21.34 -26.36
N GLU A 440 -11.15 -22.16 -25.52
CA GLU A 440 -10.42 -23.36 -25.94
C GLU A 440 -11.35 -24.36 -26.63
N ALA A 441 -12.55 -24.58 -26.10
CA ALA A 441 -13.56 -25.43 -26.73
C ALA A 441 -14.02 -24.88 -28.09
N ALA A 442 -14.16 -23.57 -28.23
CA ALA A 442 -14.50 -22.92 -29.50
C ALA A 442 -13.36 -22.98 -30.53
N VAL A 443 -12.11 -22.88 -30.09
CA VAL A 443 -10.92 -23.06 -30.95
C VAL A 443 -10.81 -24.52 -31.40
N ALA A 444 -10.96 -25.48 -30.48
CA ALA A 444 -10.97 -26.91 -30.79
C ALA A 444 -12.10 -27.29 -31.76
N ALA A 445 -13.30 -26.69 -31.60
CA ALA A 445 -14.41 -26.89 -32.53
C ALA A 445 -14.14 -26.32 -33.93
N ASN A 446 -13.38 -25.23 -34.04
CA ASN A 446 -12.94 -24.67 -35.31
C ASN A 446 -11.84 -25.50 -35.98
N GLU A 447 -10.95 -26.11 -35.20
CA GLU A 447 -9.93 -27.04 -35.71
C GLU A 447 -10.57 -28.34 -36.24
N LEU A 448 -11.57 -28.88 -35.52
CA LEU A 448 -12.37 -30.03 -35.97
C LEU A 448 -13.22 -29.71 -37.22
N GLY A 449 -13.82 -28.52 -37.30
CA GLY A 449 -14.59 -28.09 -38.47
C GLY A 449 -13.73 -27.82 -39.73
N SER A 450 -12.42 -27.70 -39.59
CA SER A 450 -11.48 -27.57 -40.70
C SER A 450 -10.95 -28.92 -41.23
N ALA A 451 -11.15 -30.00 -40.46
CA ALA A 451 -10.75 -31.35 -40.84
C ALA A 451 -11.85 -32.11 -41.63
N ASP A 452 -13.11 -31.67 -41.57
CA ASP A 452 -14.26 -32.39 -42.16
C ASP A 452 -14.57 -32.03 -43.64
N VAL A 453 -13.63 -31.44 -44.39
CA VAL A 453 -13.80 -31.21 -45.85
C VAL A 453 -13.15 -32.29 -46.72
N GLU A 454 -12.35 -33.19 -46.16
CA GLU A 454 -11.79 -34.34 -46.88
C GLU A 454 -12.21 -35.65 -46.21
N GLU A 455 -13.46 -36.09 -46.42
CA GLU A 455 -13.83 -37.49 -46.71
C GLU A 455 -15.36 -37.65 -46.66
N THR A 456 -16.00 -37.52 -47.82
CA THR A 456 -17.29 -38.15 -48.06
C THR A 456 -17.07 -39.60 -48.46
N SER A 457 -17.60 -40.57 -47.71
CA SER A 457 -18.66 -41.47 -48.19
C SER A 457 -18.95 -42.63 -47.23
N ASP A 458 -20.24 -42.89 -47.09
CA ASP A 458 -20.84 -44.20 -46.77
C ASP A 458 -20.93 -44.67 -45.31
N SER A 459 -22.03 -44.33 -44.65
CA SER A 459 -23.13 -45.28 -44.37
C SER A 459 -24.10 -44.69 -43.34
N LYS A 460 -25.32 -44.40 -43.80
CA LYS A 460 -26.48 -44.18 -42.95
C LYS A 460 -26.96 -45.55 -42.47
N GLU A 461 -27.05 -45.76 -41.15
CA GLU A 461 -28.29 -46.27 -40.54
C GLU A 461 -28.26 -46.30 -38.99
N THR A 462 -29.41 -45.91 -38.43
CA THR A 462 -29.96 -46.31 -37.11
C THR A 462 -29.66 -45.48 -35.85
N ARG A 463 -30.51 -44.46 -35.68
CA ARG A 463 -31.35 -44.16 -34.50
C ARG A 463 -30.81 -44.43 -33.08
N GLY A 464 -30.57 -43.31 -32.40
CA GLY A 464 -31.02 -42.93 -31.05
C GLY A 464 -31.60 -43.98 -30.10
N ALA A 465 -30.91 -44.16 -28.98
CA ALA A 465 -31.45 -44.32 -27.63
C ALA A 465 -30.28 -44.49 -26.64
N THR A 466 -29.97 -43.47 -25.83
CA THR A 466 -29.51 -43.57 -24.41
C THR A 466 -28.95 -42.22 -23.95
N ALA A 467 -29.84 -41.29 -23.63
CA ALA A 467 -29.54 -40.13 -22.80
C ALA A 467 -30.53 -40.12 -21.64
N LYS A 468 -30.27 -40.98 -20.65
CA LYS A 468 -30.88 -40.98 -19.29
C LYS A 468 -30.32 -42.17 -18.48
N SER A 469 -29.10 -42.04 -17.99
CA SER A 469 -28.59 -42.82 -16.86
C SER A 469 -27.23 -42.25 -16.46
N GLU A 470 -27.21 -41.23 -15.61
CA GLU A 470 -26.09 -40.89 -14.70
C GLU A 470 -26.37 -39.59 -13.91
N LYS A 471 -27.52 -39.54 -13.23
CA LYS A 471 -27.78 -38.56 -12.16
C LYS A 471 -28.67 -39.18 -11.10
N GLN A 472 -28.22 -40.27 -10.48
CA GLN A 472 -28.90 -40.84 -9.31
C GLN A 472 -27.96 -41.79 -8.54
N ALA A 473 -26.82 -41.31 -8.04
CA ALA A 473 -25.97 -42.12 -7.15
C ALA A 473 -24.95 -41.27 -6.34
N ILE A 474 -25.36 -40.21 -5.64
CA ILE A 474 -24.59 -39.64 -4.50
C ILE A 474 -25.58 -39.03 -3.49
N VAL A 475 -26.43 -39.88 -2.91
CA VAL A 475 -27.15 -39.61 -1.66
C VAL A 475 -27.31 -40.98 -1.01
N ASP A 476 -26.29 -41.44 -0.29
CA ASP A 476 -26.36 -42.46 0.77
C ASP A 476 -24.94 -42.83 1.20
N GLU A 477 -24.32 -42.00 2.04
CA GLU A 477 -23.29 -42.46 2.99
C GLU A 477 -23.13 -41.52 4.20
N GLU A 478 -24.25 -40.98 4.69
CA GLU A 478 -24.34 -40.39 6.04
C GLU A 478 -25.23 -41.28 6.90
N ARG A 479 -24.71 -42.41 7.38
CA ARG A 479 -25.24 -43.15 8.54
C ARG A 479 -24.27 -44.25 8.96
N GLY A 480 -23.38 -43.95 9.90
CA GLY A 480 -22.52 -44.98 10.49
C GLY A 480 -21.40 -44.46 11.37
N ALA A 481 -21.72 -43.84 12.50
CA ALA A 481 -20.75 -43.75 13.61
C ALA A 481 -21.51 -43.78 14.95
N ALA A 482 -21.30 -44.87 15.69
CA ALA A 482 -21.80 -45.11 17.04
C ALA A 482 -21.13 -44.17 18.07
N PRO A 483 -21.75 -43.90 19.23
CA PRO A 483 -21.18 -43.02 20.24
C PRO A 483 -20.05 -43.75 20.97
N VAL A 484 -18.84 -43.16 20.97
CA VAL A 484 -17.71 -43.68 21.74
C VAL A 484 -17.84 -43.24 23.19
N ASP A 485 -17.78 -44.24 24.07
CA ASP A 485 -17.93 -44.22 25.51
C ASP A 485 -17.07 -43.19 26.24
N SER A 486 -17.66 -42.72 27.34
CA SER A 486 -17.05 -42.03 28.46
C SER A 486 -15.87 -42.79 29.06
N LEU A 487 -14.71 -42.14 29.17
CA LEU A 487 -13.60 -42.59 30.03
C LEU A 487 -13.79 -42.13 31.48
N PRO A 488 -13.32 -42.91 32.47
CA PRO A 488 -13.81 -42.85 33.85
C PRO A 488 -13.21 -41.72 34.68
N ARG A 489 -14.03 -41.15 35.58
CA ARG A 489 -13.59 -40.31 36.69
C ARG A 489 -12.85 -41.19 37.72
N GLY A 490 -11.54 -41.02 37.81
CA GLY A 490 -10.70 -41.49 38.93
C GLY A 490 -10.32 -40.32 39.85
N ALA A 491 -10.52 -40.50 41.15
CA ALA A 491 -10.34 -39.50 42.19
C ALA A 491 -8.91 -39.49 42.80
N SER A 492 -8.48 -38.28 43.14
CA SER A 492 -7.59 -37.80 44.22
C SER A 492 -6.16 -38.32 44.39
N SER A 493 -5.21 -37.38 44.36
CA SER A 493 -4.32 -37.11 45.51
C SER A 493 -3.76 -35.69 45.43
N GLY A 494 -3.70 -35.02 46.58
CA GLY A 494 -3.57 -33.56 46.68
C GLY A 494 -2.18 -33.01 46.41
N MET A 495 -2.16 -31.81 45.84
CA MET A 495 -1.18 -30.77 46.13
C MET A 495 -1.83 -29.42 45.86
N SER A 496 -2.03 -28.64 46.92
CA SER A 496 -2.45 -27.25 46.86
C SER A 496 -1.31 -26.39 46.33
N SER A 497 -1.39 -26.02 45.05
CA SER A 497 -0.85 -24.76 44.56
C SER A 497 -1.96 -24.11 43.74
N GLU A 498 -2.40 -22.91 44.11
CA GLU A 498 -3.14 -22.05 43.20
C GLU A 498 -2.26 -21.82 41.96
N THR A 499 -2.37 -22.70 40.97
CA THR A 499 -1.84 -22.45 39.64
C THR A 499 -2.67 -21.32 39.07
N GLN A 500 -2.17 -20.09 39.22
CA GLN A 500 -2.57 -18.97 38.38
C GLN A 500 -2.70 -19.48 36.95
N ASN A 501 -3.85 -19.26 36.32
CA ASN A 501 -4.04 -19.67 34.95
C ASN A 501 -2.97 -18.95 34.12
N PRO A 502 -2.01 -19.66 33.49
CA PRO A 502 -0.89 -19.02 32.82
C PRO A 502 -1.33 -18.18 31.60
N LEU A 503 -2.60 -18.30 31.21
CA LEU A 503 -3.23 -17.54 30.13
C LEU A 503 -4.09 -16.38 30.64
N GLU A 504 -4.12 -16.13 31.95
CA GLU A 504 -4.86 -15.02 32.54
C GLU A 504 -4.27 -13.68 32.09
N GLY A 505 -5.10 -12.82 31.50
CA GLY A 505 -4.68 -11.53 30.93
C GLY A 505 -4.14 -11.58 29.49
N VAL A 506 -4.07 -12.75 28.87
CA VAL A 506 -3.67 -12.88 27.45
C VAL A 506 -4.75 -12.32 26.53
N GLN A 507 -4.40 -11.33 25.72
CA GLN A 507 -5.32 -10.64 24.79
C GLN A 507 -5.23 -11.15 23.35
N ALA A 508 -4.15 -11.86 23.00
CA ALA A 508 -3.92 -12.37 21.66
C ALA A 508 -3.22 -13.73 21.67
N PHE A 509 -3.67 -14.63 20.79
CA PHE A 509 -3.05 -15.93 20.51
C PHE A 509 -2.52 -15.91 19.08
N VAL A 510 -1.23 -16.25 18.91
CA VAL A 510 -0.59 -16.29 17.59
C VAL A 510 -0.20 -17.73 17.29
N PHE A 511 -0.64 -18.26 16.15
CA PHE A 511 -0.49 -19.67 15.81
C PHE A 511 0.53 -19.88 14.70
N ASP A 512 1.48 -20.81 14.92
CA ASP A 512 2.23 -21.40 13.81
C ASP A 512 1.28 -22.28 12.99
N VAL A 513 0.94 -21.80 11.80
CA VAL A 513 -0.02 -22.46 10.92
C VAL A 513 0.49 -23.84 10.48
N PHE A 514 1.77 -23.97 10.14
CA PHE A 514 2.32 -25.25 9.66
C PHE A 514 2.65 -26.23 10.78
N GLY A 515 3.03 -25.72 11.95
CA GLY A 515 3.34 -26.54 13.12
C GLY A 515 2.12 -27.00 13.89
N THR A 516 1.06 -26.19 13.94
CA THR A 516 -0.04 -26.37 14.91
C THR A 516 -1.40 -26.57 14.25
N VAL A 517 -1.67 -25.91 13.12
CA VAL A 517 -3.02 -25.80 12.52
C VAL A 517 -3.24 -26.85 11.43
N VAL A 518 -2.20 -27.21 10.67
CA VAL A 518 -2.31 -28.16 9.56
C VAL A 518 -1.59 -29.48 9.82
N ASN A 519 -2.16 -30.57 9.30
CA ASN A 519 -1.50 -31.86 9.22
C ASN A 519 -0.70 -31.94 7.92
N TRP A 520 0.45 -31.27 7.91
CA TRP A 520 1.32 -31.20 6.74
C TRP A 520 1.86 -32.57 6.31
N ARG A 521 2.12 -33.48 7.27
CA ARG A 521 2.72 -34.80 6.98
C ARG A 521 1.76 -35.66 6.18
N LYS A 522 0.54 -35.87 6.69
CA LYS A 522 -0.52 -36.59 5.97
C LYS A 522 -0.89 -35.90 4.66
N GLY A 523 -0.99 -34.57 4.66
CA GLY A 523 -1.33 -33.80 3.47
C GLY A 523 -0.31 -33.91 2.34
N MET A 524 0.98 -33.97 2.67
CA MET A 524 2.04 -34.19 1.68
C MET A 524 2.07 -35.65 1.21
N TYR A 525 1.93 -36.61 2.13
CA TYR A 525 1.87 -38.04 1.80
C TYR A 525 0.74 -38.34 0.82
N ASP A 526 -0.51 -37.97 1.16
CA ASP A 526 -1.70 -38.26 0.35
C ASP A 526 -1.56 -37.68 -1.08
N GLN A 527 -1.01 -36.47 -1.21
CA GLN A 527 -0.83 -35.81 -2.51
C GLN A 527 0.32 -36.42 -3.33
N LEU A 528 1.44 -36.81 -2.68
CA LEU A 528 2.57 -37.47 -3.33
C LEU A 528 2.18 -38.87 -3.80
N GLU A 529 1.52 -39.65 -2.95
CA GLU A 529 1.02 -40.99 -3.29
C GLU A 529 0.02 -40.94 -4.44
N ALA A 530 -0.94 -40.01 -4.40
CA ALA A 530 -1.93 -39.87 -5.47
C ALA A 530 -1.31 -39.51 -6.84
N LYS A 531 -0.20 -38.76 -6.86
CA LYS A 531 0.41 -38.28 -8.11
C LYS A 531 1.55 -39.18 -8.61
N LEU A 532 2.32 -39.77 -7.70
CA LEU A 532 3.55 -40.50 -8.01
C LEU A 532 3.51 -41.97 -7.59
N GLY A 533 2.51 -42.43 -6.84
CA GLY A 533 2.40 -43.83 -6.40
C GLY A 533 2.30 -44.83 -7.57
N ALA A 534 1.71 -44.41 -8.69
CA ALA A 534 1.66 -45.23 -9.91
C ALA A 534 3.02 -45.30 -10.66
N VAL A 535 3.88 -44.30 -10.46
CA VAL A 535 5.17 -44.16 -11.17
C VAL A 535 6.33 -44.73 -10.35
N ALA A 536 6.25 -44.61 -9.03
CA ALA A 536 7.23 -45.11 -8.08
C ALA A 536 6.52 -45.86 -6.94
N PRO A 537 5.98 -47.07 -7.21
CA PRO A 537 5.46 -47.92 -6.16
C PRO A 537 6.60 -48.28 -5.19
N ASP A 538 6.27 -48.38 -3.89
CA ASP A 538 7.20 -48.70 -2.79
C ASP A 538 8.13 -47.56 -2.30
N GLN A 539 7.83 -46.29 -2.63
CA GLN A 539 8.56 -45.15 -2.07
C GLN A 539 8.03 -44.68 -0.72
N ASP A 540 8.95 -44.32 0.18
CA ASP A 540 8.61 -43.74 1.48
C ASP A 540 8.42 -42.21 1.35
N TRP A 541 7.19 -41.81 1.03
CA TRP A 541 6.81 -40.41 0.90
C TRP A 541 6.86 -39.63 2.21
N ASP A 542 6.78 -40.31 3.35
CA ASP A 542 6.93 -39.68 4.66
C ASP A 542 8.37 -39.20 4.87
N VAL A 543 9.36 -40.02 4.51
CA VAL A 543 10.76 -39.62 4.56
C VAL A 543 11.08 -38.57 3.50
N PHE A 544 10.47 -38.63 2.33
CA PHE A 544 10.60 -37.59 1.31
C PHE A 544 10.11 -36.23 1.83
N ALA A 545 8.87 -36.17 2.36
CA ALA A 545 8.27 -34.96 2.89
C ALA A 545 9.06 -34.41 4.09
N GLU A 546 9.58 -35.27 4.96
CA GLU A 546 10.42 -34.87 6.09
C GLU A 546 11.76 -34.27 5.66
N GLN A 547 12.43 -34.87 4.66
CA GLN A 547 13.67 -34.31 4.11
C GLN A 547 13.45 -32.96 3.45
N TRP A 548 12.35 -32.82 2.69
CA TRP A 548 11.98 -31.54 2.07
C TRP A 548 11.74 -30.45 3.11
N ARG A 549 11.01 -30.78 4.19
CA ARG A 549 10.77 -29.85 5.30
C ARG A 549 12.04 -29.50 6.06
N LYS A 550 12.96 -30.45 6.29
CA LYS A 550 14.28 -30.18 6.91
C LYS A 550 15.14 -29.27 6.03
N GLY A 551 15.10 -29.44 4.71
CA GLY A 551 15.75 -28.56 3.74
C GLY A 551 15.30 -27.11 3.88
N TYR A 552 13.99 -26.90 4.10
CA TYR A 552 13.44 -25.56 4.35
C TYR A 552 14.04 -24.91 5.61
N TYR A 553 14.08 -25.63 6.74
CA TYR A 553 14.68 -25.09 7.98
C TYR A 553 16.18 -24.77 7.82
N LYS A 554 16.93 -25.63 7.14
CA LYS A 554 18.37 -25.41 6.89
C LYS A 554 18.61 -24.16 6.04
N LYS A 555 17.83 -24.00 4.96
CA LYS A 555 18.01 -22.89 4.01
C LYS A 555 17.52 -21.56 4.59
N THR A 556 16.41 -21.57 5.31
CA THR A 556 15.92 -20.38 6.03
C THR A 556 16.86 -19.93 7.16
N ALA A 557 17.45 -20.87 7.92
CA ALA A 557 18.46 -20.55 8.92
C ALA A 557 19.72 -19.92 8.29
N SER A 558 20.16 -20.45 7.14
CA SER A 558 21.29 -19.88 6.38
C SER A 558 21.01 -18.45 5.92
N VAL A 559 19.81 -18.17 5.40
CA VAL A 559 19.40 -16.81 5.00
C VAL A 559 19.31 -15.88 6.21
N ALA A 560 18.74 -16.35 7.32
CA ALA A 560 18.65 -15.58 8.57
C ALA A 560 20.03 -15.21 9.15
N SER A 561 21.06 -16.04 8.91
CA SER A 561 22.45 -15.76 9.28
C SER A 561 23.21 -14.82 8.33
N GLY A 562 22.53 -14.22 7.35
CA GLY A 562 23.11 -13.28 6.39
C GLY A 562 23.49 -13.90 5.03
N GLY A 563 23.08 -15.13 4.76
CA GLY A 563 23.24 -15.77 3.46
C GLY A 563 22.29 -15.23 2.39
N SER A 564 22.67 -15.33 1.11
CA SER A 564 21.79 -15.03 -0.03
C SER A 564 20.79 -16.17 -0.25
N GLY A 565 19.53 -15.83 -0.51
CA GLY A 565 18.49 -16.79 -0.89
C GLY A 565 17.30 -16.12 -1.59
N PRO A 566 16.42 -16.90 -2.25
CA PRO A 566 15.26 -16.34 -2.94
C PRO A 566 14.29 -15.67 -1.96
N LEU A 567 13.71 -14.53 -2.38
CA LEU A 567 12.71 -13.78 -1.62
C LEU A 567 11.32 -14.45 -1.66
N ASN A 568 11.14 -15.50 -2.47
CA ASN A 568 9.90 -16.23 -2.63
C ASN A 568 10.02 -17.65 -2.06
N VAL A 569 9.11 -18.01 -1.15
CA VAL A 569 9.03 -19.33 -0.50
C VAL A 569 8.82 -20.46 -1.53
N ASP A 570 8.08 -20.21 -2.61
CA ASP A 570 7.86 -21.22 -3.66
C ASP A 570 9.15 -21.49 -4.44
N GLN A 571 9.96 -20.45 -4.70
CA GLN A 571 11.29 -20.61 -5.30
C GLN A 571 12.22 -21.35 -4.34
N LEU A 572 12.16 -21.06 -3.05
CA LEU A 572 12.94 -21.76 -2.03
C LEU A 572 12.60 -23.27 -2.00
N HIS A 573 11.31 -23.62 -1.97
CA HIS A 573 10.87 -25.01 -2.02
C HIS A 573 11.21 -25.69 -3.35
N ARG A 574 11.19 -24.95 -4.46
CA ARG A 574 11.61 -25.46 -5.78
C ARG A 574 13.10 -25.80 -5.79
N GLU A 575 13.95 -24.91 -5.32
CA GLU A 575 15.39 -25.17 -5.25
C GLU A 575 15.69 -26.37 -4.32
N ILE A 576 14.99 -26.49 -3.18
CA ILE A 576 15.17 -27.66 -2.29
C ILE A 576 14.72 -28.96 -2.96
N LEU A 577 13.62 -28.91 -3.72
CA LEU A 577 13.14 -30.07 -4.48
C LEU A 577 14.16 -30.49 -5.55
N ASP A 578 14.72 -29.53 -6.28
CA ASP A 578 15.73 -29.80 -7.31
C ASP A 578 17.03 -30.35 -6.67
N ASP A 579 17.46 -29.82 -5.51
CA ASP A 579 18.60 -30.35 -4.74
C ASP A 579 18.34 -31.80 -4.26
N MET A 580 17.11 -32.09 -3.81
CA MET A 580 16.73 -33.44 -3.39
C MET A 580 16.73 -34.42 -4.56
N LEU A 581 16.17 -34.02 -5.71
CA LEU A 581 16.13 -34.83 -6.93
C LEU A 581 17.53 -35.02 -7.56
N ALA A 582 18.53 -34.21 -7.20
CA ALA A 582 19.92 -34.42 -7.59
C ALA A 582 20.66 -35.45 -6.71
N THR A 583 20.07 -35.86 -5.58
CA THR A 583 20.67 -36.82 -4.65
C THR A 583 20.41 -38.26 -5.12
N ASP A 584 21.38 -39.17 -4.95
CA ASP A 584 21.28 -40.59 -5.34
C ASP A 584 20.00 -41.30 -4.84
N ARG A 585 19.48 -40.84 -3.69
CA ARG A 585 18.25 -41.37 -3.09
C ARG A 585 16.99 -41.08 -3.91
N TRP A 586 16.89 -39.91 -4.55
CA TRP A 586 15.66 -39.44 -5.23
C TRP A 586 15.87 -39.16 -6.72
N SER A 587 17.08 -39.36 -7.24
CA SER A 587 17.43 -39.14 -8.65
C SER A 587 16.60 -39.96 -9.63
N HIS A 588 16.10 -41.13 -9.21
CA HIS A 588 15.20 -41.95 -9.99
C HIS A 588 13.83 -41.29 -10.26
N LEU A 589 13.40 -40.31 -9.47
CA LEU A 589 12.16 -39.55 -9.68
C LEU A 589 12.33 -38.40 -10.68
N ALA A 590 13.55 -37.92 -10.89
CA ALA A 590 13.85 -36.75 -11.72
C ALA A 590 13.41 -36.89 -13.20
N PRO A 591 13.54 -38.06 -13.86
CA PRO A 591 13.09 -38.26 -15.24
C PRO A 591 11.56 -38.24 -15.42
N HIS A 592 10.81 -38.53 -14.35
CA HIS A 592 9.35 -38.57 -14.37
C HIS A 592 8.71 -37.23 -13.99
N LEU A 593 9.52 -36.25 -13.61
CA LEU A 593 9.11 -34.94 -13.15
C LEU A 593 9.70 -33.87 -14.05
N ASP A 594 8.93 -33.48 -15.08
CA ASP A 594 9.23 -32.32 -15.90
C ASP A 594 9.06 -31.02 -15.10
N ASP A 595 9.41 -29.88 -15.71
CA ASP A 595 9.41 -28.59 -15.01
C ASP A 595 8.02 -28.20 -14.49
N ILE A 596 6.96 -28.58 -15.21
CA ILE A 596 5.56 -28.32 -14.85
C ILE A 596 5.18 -29.19 -13.65
N ALA A 597 5.49 -30.49 -13.68
CA ALA A 597 5.20 -31.41 -12.60
C ALA A 597 5.93 -31.02 -11.31
N ARG A 598 7.20 -30.60 -11.39
CA ARG A 598 7.97 -30.10 -10.24
C ARG A 598 7.37 -28.82 -9.66
N HIS A 599 6.89 -27.91 -10.51
CA HIS A 599 6.19 -26.71 -10.03
C HIS A 599 4.89 -27.07 -9.31
N GLU A 600 4.12 -28.02 -9.84
CA GLU A 600 2.90 -28.48 -9.20
C GLU A 600 3.16 -29.18 -7.85
N LEU A 601 4.24 -29.96 -7.72
CA LEU A 601 4.65 -30.56 -6.44
C LEU A 601 4.93 -29.49 -5.38
N VAL A 602 5.56 -28.37 -5.76
CA VAL A 602 5.76 -27.23 -4.83
C VAL A 602 4.43 -26.68 -4.33
N LEU A 603 3.39 -26.67 -5.18
CA LEU A 603 2.05 -26.23 -4.79
C LEU A 603 1.34 -27.19 -3.82
N PHE A 604 1.85 -28.39 -3.56
CA PHE A 604 1.26 -29.31 -2.57
C PHE A 604 1.29 -28.73 -1.16
N TRP A 605 2.33 -27.96 -0.85
CA TRP A 605 2.44 -27.23 0.40
C TRP A 605 1.30 -26.22 0.58
N HIS A 606 0.66 -25.74 -0.49
CA HIS A 606 -0.49 -24.82 -0.43
C HIS A 606 -1.82 -25.54 -0.14
N ARG A 607 -1.88 -26.87 -0.29
CA ARG A 607 -3.11 -27.68 -0.23
C ARG A 607 -3.17 -28.61 0.98
N LEU A 608 -2.61 -28.18 2.11
CA LEU A 608 -2.54 -29.03 3.32
C LEU A 608 -3.87 -29.05 4.10
N PRO A 609 -4.34 -30.21 4.59
CA PRO A 609 -5.53 -30.30 5.42
C PRO A 609 -5.27 -29.76 6.84
N GLY A 610 -6.25 -29.08 7.42
CA GLY A 610 -6.26 -28.71 8.85
C GLY A 610 -6.46 -29.94 9.75
N TRP A 611 -6.07 -29.88 11.02
CA TRP A 611 -6.53 -30.90 11.97
C TRP A 611 -8.06 -30.81 12.15
N PRO A 612 -8.77 -31.92 12.42
CA PRO A 612 -10.24 -31.94 12.47
C PRO A 612 -10.86 -30.92 13.44
N ASP A 613 -10.15 -30.60 14.53
CA ASP A 613 -10.55 -29.69 15.60
C ASP A 613 -10.11 -28.24 15.38
N THR A 614 -9.18 -27.99 14.46
CA THR A 614 -8.54 -26.68 14.27
C THR A 614 -9.53 -25.56 13.99
N SER A 615 -10.44 -25.75 13.03
CA SER A 615 -11.41 -24.71 12.66
C SER A 615 -12.38 -24.40 13.79
N ALA A 616 -12.85 -25.42 14.51
CA ALA A 616 -13.76 -25.25 15.64
C ALA A 616 -13.05 -24.58 16.83
N GLY A 617 -11.81 -24.99 17.11
CA GLY A 617 -10.97 -24.44 18.17
C GLY A 617 -10.62 -22.97 17.95
N LEU A 618 -10.17 -22.61 16.74
CA LEU A 618 -9.86 -21.22 16.38
C LEU A 618 -11.10 -20.32 16.46
N HIS A 619 -12.26 -20.80 16.01
CA HIS A 619 -13.52 -20.07 16.15
C HIS A 619 -13.97 -19.92 17.61
N GLY A 620 -13.70 -20.91 18.46
CA GLY A 620 -13.93 -20.80 19.90
C GLY A 620 -13.06 -19.73 20.54
N ILE A 621 -11.76 -19.75 20.28
CA ILE A 621 -10.77 -18.82 20.85
C ILE A 621 -11.02 -17.38 20.38
N LYS A 622 -11.36 -17.20 19.09
CA LYS A 622 -11.64 -15.89 18.48
C LYS A 622 -12.77 -15.11 19.17
N LYS A 623 -13.68 -15.79 19.87
CA LYS A 623 -14.76 -15.14 20.64
C LYS A 623 -14.24 -14.39 21.87
N HIS A 624 -13.08 -14.77 22.38
CA HIS A 624 -12.55 -14.28 23.66
C HIS A 624 -11.21 -13.56 23.52
N ALA A 625 -10.45 -13.77 22.44
CA ALA A 625 -9.16 -13.16 22.22
C ALA A 625 -8.87 -12.95 20.72
N ILE A 626 -7.94 -12.05 20.42
CA ILE A 626 -7.46 -11.82 19.05
C ILE A 626 -6.66 -13.06 18.62
N ILE A 627 -6.89 -13.55 17.41
CA ILE A 627 -6.06 -14.62 16.83
C ILE A 627 -5.23 -14.05 15.67
N GLY A 628 -3.96 -14.45 15.58
CA GLY A 628 -3.04 -14.06 14.51
C GLY A 628 -2.24 -15.25 13.98
N THR A 629 -1.66 -15.09 12.80
CA THR A 629 -0.75 -16.09 12.22
C THR A 629 0.69 -15.73 12.54
N LEU A 630 1.47 -16.72 13.01
CA LEU A 630 2.91 -16.63 13.23
C LEU A 630 3.58 -17.64 12.31
N SER A 631 3.61 -17.35 11.01
CA SER A 631 4.12 -18.27 10.00
C SER A 631 4.95 -17.54 8.96
N ASN A 632 6.02 -18.19 8.49
CA ASN A 632 6.93 -17.70 7.45
C ASN A 632 6.42 -17.96 6.03
N GLY A 633 5.11 -18.21 5.87
CA GLY A 633 4.46 -18.38 4.57
C GLY A 633 4.31 -17.06 3.82
N SER A 634 4.21 -17.11 2.49
CA SER A 634 3.87 -15.91 1.70
C SER A 634 2.49 -15.37 2.12
N VAL A 635 2.26 -14.06 2.05
CA VAL A 635 0.99 -13.43 2.46
C VAL A 635 -0.22 -14.03 1.71
N ARG A 636 0.01 -14.60 0.52
CA ARG A 636 -0.99 -15.34 -0.26
C ARG A 636 -1.58 -16.55 0.50
N TRP A 637 -0.82 -17.16 1.40
CA TRP A 637 -1.17 -18.35 2.17
C TRP A 637 -2.21 -18.07 3.27
N SER A 638 -2.30 -16.81 3.73
CA SER A 638 -3.14 -16.43 4.88
C SER A 638 -4.59 -16.08 4.52
N PHE A 639 -4.95 -16.03 3.23
CA PHE A 639 -6.25 -15.52 2.76
C PHE A 639 -7.11 -16.54 1.99
N GLN A 640 -6.68 -17.80 1.87
CA GLN A 640 -7.32 -18.77 0.96
C GLN A 640 -8.11 -19.92 1.61
N ARG A 641 -8.38 -19.91 2.92
CA ARG A 641 -9.40 -20.80 3.51
C ARG A 641 -10.25 -20.08 4.54
#